data_AF-A0A4U6SRR4-F1
#
_entry.id   AF-A0A4U6SRR4-F1
#
_cell.length_a   1.000
_cell.length_b   1.000
_cell.length_c   1.000
_cell.angle_alpha   90.00
_cell.angle_beta   90.00
_cell.angle_gamma   90.00
#
_symmetry.space_group_name_H-M   'P 1'
#
loop_
_entity.id
_entity.type
_entity.pdbx_description
1 polymer ?
#
loop_
_entity_poly.entity_id
_entity_poly.type
_entity_poly.pdbx_seq_one_letter_code
_entity_poly.pdbx_strand_id
1 'polypeptide(L)'
;MDALPSSPRHPPKYGSAVVQNALEQLASIDLIKLCKEAKIEHCRATRDLSSCGRYVHHVLTSCGHASLCAECSQRCDVCPICRSPITDNGNRVRFRLYDKCIEAGLISKQLDERFQEKEDYGNPVNTDVQRLHSLFDVALQNNLTSLICHYITDVCLDDNAVSSDPLLAFLLDEVVIKDWCKRAVNALISEIGMIYRSGLEMMESKLSQLQKFAAQLAGIYSVLEVMIASFTEAVSAHVNDLHQLIENTLKAKQHSEAMIWCIRHRFLQDIYSRYADYTSWSSDVIQRKASAEARKWPDIFDKGSGDSEANQGTLFIEQALQNLGIEQSYRSEEEEAAITRLQNEQSSSMFCSTITADHFSLNRYPFKNLREAVDVLFLHGASDMVIAKQAILLYYLFDRHWTRPDSEWRYLVDDFAATFGITNRTLLECLVFCLLDDYSSEALEEACSLLPKISSKEAHPKIAQVLLERQRPDMALVVLKCTGRDSFSVTESIEKDGISSLSEAVTAVRVRIEHGHLTEAFVYHRSYCSRVKEQRAADMTHAGDALRSSWIYHVEGMMTEFCNICIERNLVDKMIDLPWDSEEEKHLHKSLFDYAHEMPTEPCGSLLVVYYLRRYRYLEAYEVDRSLQRFEQKKLESTTEEIASKIRKIAQWRENLVQQEIFS
;
A
#
# COMPACT_ATOMS: atom_id res chain seq x y z
N MET A 1 -7.45 -31.49 8.88
CA MET A 1 -7.89 -30.90 7.60
C MET A 1 -9.33 -31.32 7.38
N ASP A 2 -10.27 -30.60 8.00
CA ASP A 2 -11.68 -30.74 7.66
C ASP A 2 -11.99 -29.62 6.67
N ALA A 3 -12.24 -30.00 5.42
CA ALA A 3 -12.79 -29.09 4.42
C ALA A 3 -14.09 -28.48 4.95
N LEU A 4 -14.41 -27.23 4.56
CA LEU A 4 -15.80 -26.76 4.67
C LEU A 4 -16.69 -27.87 4.12
N PRO A 5 -17.76 -28.25 4.84
CA PRO A 5 -18.75 -29.12 4.24
C PRO A 5 -19.24 -28.43 2.98
N SER A 6 -19.03 -29.11 1.85
CA SER A 6 -19.58 -28.76 0.55
C SER A 6 -20.97 -28.19 0.73
N SER A 7 -21.24 -27.05 0.08
CA SER A 7 -22.59 -26.50 -0.10
C SER A 7 -23.60 -27.65 -0.25
N PRO A 8 -24.77 -27.58 0.41
CA PRO A 8 -25.76 -28.64 0.32
C PRO A 8 -25.97 -29.02 -1.16
N ARG A 9 -26.04 -30.33 -1.45
CA ARG A 9 -26.08 -30.90 -2.83
C ARG A 9 -27.16 -30.25 -3.71
N HIS A 10 -28.14 -29.58 -3.10
CA HIS A 10 -29.04 -28.63 -3.73
C HIS A 10 -29.02 -27.30 -2.98
N PRO A 11 -28.99 -26.15 -3.68
CA PRO A 11 -29.11 -24.85 -3.04
C PRO A 11 -30.43 -24.75 -2.27
N PRO A 12 -30.45 -24.17 -1.06
CA PRO A 12 -31.67 -24.02 -0.29
C PRO A 12 -32.70 -23.20 -1.08
N LYS A 13 -33.97 -23.60 -1.03
CA LYS A 13 -35.06 -22.89 -1.69
C LYS A 13 -35.39 -21.63 -0.89
N TYR A 14 -34.64 -20.55 -1.13
CA TYR A 14 -34.77 -19.27 -0.44
C TYR A 14 -36.18 -18.66 -0.51
N GLY A 15 -36.98 -19.01 -1.52
CA GLY A 15 -38.39 -18.61 -1.62
C GLY A 15 -39.37 -19.46 -0.80
N SER A 16 -38.90 -20.46 -0.04
CA SER A 16 -39.78 -21.28 0.80
C SER A 16 -40.00 -20.64 2.17
N ALA A 17 -41.22 -20.80 2.70
CA ALA A 17 -41.57 -20.29 4.02
C ALA A 17 -40.70 -20.88 5.16
N VAL A 18 -40.21 -22.11 4.99
CA VAL A 18 -39.36 -22.79 5.99
C VAL A 18 -37.99 -22.12 6.10
N VAL A 19 -37.38 -21.77 4.96
CA VAL A 19 -36.09 -21.06 4.93
C VAL A 19 -36.24 -19.63 5.45
N GLN A 20 -37.27 -18.91 5.01
CA GLN A 20 -37.53 -17.55 5.49
C GLN A 20 -37.77 -17.52 7.01
N ASN A 21 -38.59 -18.46 7.53
CA ASN A 21 -38.83 -18.54 8.98
C ASN A 21 -37.56 -18.84 9.78
N ALA A 22 -36.68 -19.72 9.28
CA ALA A 22 -35.42 -20.02 9.95
C ALA A 22 -34.47 -18.81 9.97
N LEU A 23 -34.37 -18.07 8.85
CA LEU A 23 -33.52 -16.88 8.75
C LEU A 23 -34.08 -15.69 9.55
N GLU A 24 -35.40 -15.48 9.55
CA GLU A 24 -36.06 -14.48 10.39
C GLU A 24 -35.81 -14.77 11.87
N GLN A 25 -35.98 -16.03 12.29
CA GLN A 25 -35.71 -16.43 13.67
C GLN A 25 -34.24 -16.25 14.04
N LEU A 26 -33.31 -16.57 13.14
CA LEU A 26 -31.88 -16.32 13.36
C LEU A 26 -31.60 -14.81 13.48
N ALA A 27 -32.13 -13.99 12.59
CA ALA A 27 -31.91 -12.55 12.59
C ALA A 27 -32.51 -11.84 13.82
N SER A 28 -33.61 -12.35 14.39
CA SER A 28 -34.30 -11.76 15.54
C SER A 28 -33.98 -12.46 16.87
N ILE A 29 -33.01 -13.38 16.91
CA ILE A 29 -32.70 -14.11 18.14
C ILE A 29 -32.03 -13.20 19.17
N ASP A 30 -32.40 -13.39 20.43
CA ASP A 30 -31.64 -12.87 21.56
C ASP A 30 -30.25 -13.55 21.60
N LEU A 31 -29.19 -12.77 21.49
CA LEU A 31 -27.83 -13.26 21.25
C LEU A 31 -27.34 -14.20 22.35
N ILE A 32 -27.73 -13.96 23.62
CA ILE A 32 -27.42 -14.85 24.75
C ILE A 32 -28.12 -16.21 24.59
N LYS A 33 -29.27 -16.25 23.91
CA LYS A 33 -29.99 -17.50 23.62
C LYS A 33 -29.37 -18.27 22.44
N LEU A 34 -28.52 -17.65 21.62
CA LEU A 34 -27.87 -18.32 20.48
C LEU A 34 -26.96 -19.46 20.95
N CYS A 35 -26.16 -19.24 22.01
CA CYS A 35 -25.33 -20.28 22.64
C CYS A 35 -26.19 -21.44 23.15
N LYS A 36 -27.35 -21.10 23.73
CA LYS A 36 -28.32 -22.09 24.22
C LYS A 36 -28.99 -22.85 23.08
N GLU A 37 -29.10 -22.30 21.88
CA GLU A 37 -29.59 -23.03 20.69
C GLU A 37 -28.52 -23.94 20.10
N ALA A 38 -27.24 -23.56 20.18
CA ALA A 38 -26.11 -24.39 19.75
C ALA A 38 -25.87 -25.59 20.68
N LYS A 39 -26.02 -25.42 21.99
CA LYS A 39 -25.76 -26.45 23.00
C LYS A 39 -26.61 -27.72 22.82
N ILE A 40 -25.98 -28.89 22.86
CA ILE A 40 -26.68 -30.18 22.86
C ILE A 40 -27.36 -30.40 24.22
N GLU A 41 -28.67 -30.62 24.19
CA GLU A 41 -29.45 -30.96 25.39
C GLU A 41 -29.97 -32.40 25.28
N HIS A 42 -30.00 -33.08 26.42
CA HIS A 42 -30.39 -34.48 26.53
C HIS A 42 -31.75 -34.58 27.23
N CYS A 43 -32.56 -35.55 26.82
CA CYS A 43 -33.90 -35.75 27.37
C CYS A 43 -33.82 -36.11 28.86
N ARG A 44 -34.48 -35.30 29.70
CA ARG A 44 -34.48 -35.42 31.18
C ARG A 44 -35.73 -36.11 31.73
N ALA A 45 -36.41 -36.93 30.93
CA ALA A 45 -37.57 -37.68 31.39
C ALA A 45 -37.17 -38.70 32.46
N THR A 46 -37.80 -38.64 33.64
CA THR A 46 -37.42 -39.42 34.85
C THR A 46 -38.46 -40.44 35.33
N ARG A 47 -39.56 -40.70 34.61
CA ARG A 47 -40.53 -41.74 35.01
C ARG A 47 -40.47 -42.99 34.11
N ASP A 48 -40.06 -44.09 34.75
CA ASP A 48 -40.28 -45.51 34.43
C ASP A 48 -39.56 -46.14 33.22
N LEU A 49 -38.58 -45.48 32.62
CA LEU A 49 -37.62 -46.10 31.68
C LEU A 49 -36.23 -45.57 32.02
N SER A 50 -35.21 -46.43 31.93
CA SER A 50 -33.78 -46.03 31.90
C SER A 50 -33.63 -44.67 31.23
N SER A 51 -33.08 -43.68 31.93
CA SER A 51 -33.02 -42.26 31.53
C SER A 51 -32.90 -42.11 30.02
N CYS A 52 -33.94 -41.59 29.36
CA CYS A 52 -34.07 -41.61 27.90
C CYS A 52 -32.79 -41.16 27.20
N GLY A 53 -32.15 -40.08 27.70
CA GLY A 53 -30.82 -39.67 27.30
C GLY A 53 -30.69 -39.20 25.85
N ARG A 54 -31.72 -39.38 25.01
CA ARG A 54 -31.71 -38.98 23.60
C ARG A 54 -31.55 -37.48 23.44
N TYR A 55 -30.93 -37.08 22.33
CA TYR A 55 -30.81 -35.67 21.95
C TYR A 55 -32.16 -34.99 21.77
N VAL A 56 -32.22 -33.75 22.22
CA VAL A 56 -33.41 -32.91 22.20
C VAL A 56 -33.32 -31.91 21.04
N HIS A 57 -34.07 -32.21 19.98
CA HIS A 57 -34.18 -31.37 18.78
C HIS A 57 -35.27 -30.28 18.88
N HIS A 58 -36.05 -30.29 19.97
CA HIS A 58 -37.24 -29.45 20.10
C HIS A 58 -37.26 -28.75 21.45
N VAL A 59 -37.87 -27.56 21.50
CA VAL A 59 -38.19 -26.85 22.74
C VAL A 59 -39.69 -26.91 23.00
N LEU A 60 -40.07 -26.99 24.28
CA LEU A 60 -41.47 -26.94 24.70
C LEU A 60 -42.06 -25.57 24.40
N THR A 61 -43.20 -25.51 23.72
CA THR A 61 -43.86 -24.24 23.35
C THR A 61 -44.31 -23.45 24.59
N SER A 62 -44.63 -24.14 25.69
CA SER A 62 -45.14 -23.52 26.91
C SER A 62 -44.08 -22.76 27.73
N CYS A 63 -42.82 -23.16 27.68
CA CYS A 63 -41.76 -22.58 28.52
C CYS A 63 -40.41 -22.37 27.82
N GLY A 64 -40.26 -22.76 26.55
CA GLY A 64 -39.03 -22.60 25.78
C GLY A 64 -37.86 -23.51 26.17
N HIS A 65 -38.05 -24.48 27.08
CA HIS A 65 -36.99 -25.38 27.53
C HIS A 65 -36.82 -26.58 26.60
N ALA A 66 -35.56 -26.91 26.26
CA ALA A 66 -35.16 -28.13 25.56
C ALA A 66 -34.95 -29.28 26.56
N SER A 67 -36.01 -29.70 27.24
CA SER A 67 -35.93 -30.65 28.36
C SER A 67 -36.38 -32.08 28.04
N LEU A 68 -37.12 -32.27 26.95
CA LEU A 68 -37.76 -33.54 26.57
C LEU A 68 -37.63 -33.77 25.07
N CYS A 69 -37.37 -35.02 24.66
CA CYS A 69 -37.48 -35.40 23.25
C CYS A 69 -38.94 -35.43 22.79
N ALA A 70 -39.18 -35.49 21.47
CA ALA A 70 -40.53 -35.46 20.90
C ALA A 70 -41.45 -36.54 21.50
N GLU A 71 -40.96 -37.78 21.66
CA GLU A 71 -41.72 -38.88 22.26
C GLU A 71 -42.04 -38.65 23.74
N CYS A 72 -41.06 -38.21 24.54
CA CYS A 72 -41.27 -37.95 25.96
C CYS A 72 -42.14 -36.72 26.22
N SER A 73 -42.13 -35.73 25.32
CA SER A 73 -43.00 -34.54 25.41
C SER A 73 -44.50 -34.88 25.30
N GLN A 74 -44.84 -36.02 24.69
CA GLN A 74 -46.22 -36.51 24.63
C GLN A 74 -46.65 -37.17 25.95
N ARG A 75 -45.70 -37.73 26.70
CA ARG A 75 -45.96 -38.54 27.90
C ARG A 75 -45.80 -37.77 29.21
N CYS A 76 -45.20 -36.58 29.17
CA CYS A 76 -45.02 -35.73 30.34
C CYS A 76 -46.02 -34.57 30.33
N ASP A 77 -46.66 -34.34 31.48
CA ASP A 77 -47.61 -33.24 31.66
C ASP A 77 -46.95 -31.93 32.13
N VAL A 78 -45.71 -32.03 32.64
CA VAL A 78 -44.94 -30.90 33.17
C VAL A 78 -43.50 -30.91 32.68
N CYS A 79 -42.92 -29.72 32.50
CA CYS A 79 -41.51 -29.57 32.15
C CYS A 79 -40.60 -30.06 33.31
N PRO A 80 -39.62 -30.96 33.06
CA PRO A 80 -38.68 -31.42 34.09
C PRO A 80 -37.80 -30.33 34.72
N ILE A 81 -37.61 -29.21 34.01
CA ILE A 81 -36.72 -28.12 34.45
C ILE A 81 -37.50 -27.12 35.31
N CYS A 82 -38.57 -26.53 34.77
CA CYS A 82 -39.30 -25.43 35.42
C CYS A 82 -40.70 -25.81 35.95
N ARG A 83 -41.13 -27.06 35.77
CA ARG A 83 -42.44 -27.59 36.19
C ARG A 83 -43.66 -26.89 35.59
N SER A 84 -43.49 -26.05 34.57
CA SER A 84 -44.60 -25.45 33.82
C SER A 84 -45.44 -26.55 33.13
N PRO A 85 -46.79 -26.39 33.08
CA PRO A 85 -47.65 -27.36 32.42
C PRO A 85 -47.41 -27.39 30.91
N ILE A 86 -47.48 -28.58 30.32
CA ILE A 86 -47.38 -28.79 28.87
C ILE A 86 -48.81 -28.89 28.34
N THR A 87 -49.26 -27.86 27.62
CA THR A 87 -50.63 -27.79 27.09
C THR A 87 -50.87 -28.82 26.00
N ASP A 88 -52.00 -29.53 26.03
CA ASP A 88 -52.33 -30.62 25.09
C ASP A 88 -52.83 -30.16 23.70
N ASN A 89 -52.52 -28.92 23.31
CA ASN A 89 -52.82 -28.44 21.97
C ASN A 89 -51.70 -28.94 21.03
N GLY A 90 -52.04 -29.43 19.84
CA GLY A 90 -51.14 -30.15 18.90
C GLY A 90 -49.79 -29.49 18.54
N ASN A 91 -49.50 -28.28 19.02
CA ASN A 91 -48.19 -27.61 18.96
C ASN A 91 -47.45 -27.67 20.31
N ARG A 92 -47.29 -28.87 20.89
CA ARG A 92 -46.58 -29.07 22.18
C ARG A 92 -45.09 -28.68 22.12
N VAL A 93 -44.47 -28.87 20.95
CA VAL A 93 -43.04 -28.67 20.72
C VAL A 93 -42.78 -27.91 19.42
N ARG A 94 -41.70 -27.13 19.39
CA ARG A 94 -41.17 -26.48 18.18
C ARG A 94 -39.70 -26.85 17.99
N PHE A 95 -39.23 -26.96 16.75
CA PHE A 95 -37.82 -27.18 16.49
C PHE A 95 -36.95 -26.06 17.08
N ARG A 96 -35.77 -26.47 17.55
CA ARG A 96 -34.68 -25.56 17.93
C ARG A 96 -34.08 -24.91 16.70
N LEU A 97 -33.42 -23.78 16.87
CA LEU A 97 -32.93 -23.00 15.71
C LEU A 97 -31.94 -23.80 14.86
N TYR A 98 -31.01 -24.52 15.47
CA TYR A 98 -30.06 -25.38 14.76
C TYR A 98 -30.77 -26.47 13.94
N ASP A 99 -31.72 -27.18 14.55
CA ASP A 99 -32.49 -28.23 13.87
C ASP A 99 -33.42 -27.68 12.78
N LYS A 100 -33.98 -26.48 12.97
CA LYS A 100 -34.72 -25.76 11.93
C LYS A 100 -33.83 -25.43 10.73
N CYS A 101 -32.59 -25.01 10.95
CA CYS A 101 -31.64 -24.74 9.87
C CYS A 101 -31.27 -26.03 9.11
N ILE A 102 -31.22 -27.18 9.78
CA ILE A 102 -31.04 -28.49 9.12
C ILE A 102 -32.28 -28.85 8.29
N GLU A 103 -33.48 -28.69 8.84
CA GLU A 103 -34.74 -28.97 8.13
C GLU A 103 -34.90 -28.08 6.89
N ALA A 104 -34.55 -26.79 7.02
CA ALA A 104 -34.55 -25.81 5.94
C ALA A 104 -33.47 -26.08 4.87
N GLY A 105 -32.52 -27.00 5.13
CA GLY A 105 -31.39 -27.27 4.24
C GLY A 105 -30.33 -26.18 4.23
N LEU A 106 -30.33 -25.28 5.23
CA LEU A 106 -29.28 -24.27 5.44
C LEU A 106 -28.02 -24.90 6.03
N ILE A 107 -28.17 -25.98 6.81
CA ILE A 107 -27.08 -26.81 7.33
C ILE A 107 -27.18 -28.21 6.71
N SER A 108 -26.05 -28.77 6.26
CA SER A 108 -26.02 -30.09 5.63
C SER A 108 -26.31 -31.22 6.64
N LYS A 109 -27.26 -32.11 6.32
CA LYS A 109 -27.60 -33.30 7.14
C LYS A 109 -26.44 -34.26 7.37
N GLN A 110 -25.48 -34.34 6.44
CA GLN A 110 -24.28 -35.18 6.58
C GLN A 110 -23.31 -34.68 7.67
N LEU A 111 -23.44 -33.42 8.10
CA LEU A 111 -22.72 -32.94 9.27
C LEU A 111 -23.33 -33.54 10.54
N ASP A 112 -24.66 -33.55 10.63
CA ASP A 112 -25.40 -34.07 11.79
C ASP A 112 -25.19 -35.59 11.99
N GLU A 113 -25.19 -36.37 10.90
CA GLU A 113 -24.93 -37.82 10.94
C GLU A 113 -23.50 -38.16 11.39
N ARG A 114 -22.49 -37.38 10.95
CA ARG A 114 -21.09 -37.57 11.40
C ARG A 114 -20.88 -37.26 12.87
N PHE A 115 -21.74 -36.45 13.47
CA PHE A 115 -21.73 -36.18 14.92
C PHE A 115 -22.41 -37.30 15.71
N GLN A 116 -23.35 -38.01 15.11
CA GLN A 116 -24.05 -39.15 15.71
C GLN A 116 -23.20 -40.45 15.66
N GLU A 117 -22.31 -40.63 14.69
CA GLU A 117 -21.47 -41.85 14.57
C GLU A 117 -20.21 -41.86 15.46
N LYS A 118 -19.77 -40.71 16.01
CA LYS A 118 -18.59 -40.60 16.91
C LYS A 118 -18.95 -40.72 18.40
N GLU A 119 -19.85 -41.63 18.75
CA GLU A 119 -20.36 -41.80 20.13
C GLU A 119 -19.39 -42.47 21.12
N ASP A 120 -18.18 -42.88 20.72
CA ASP A 120 -17.17 -43.38 21.65
C ASP A 120 -15.94 -42.45 21.68
N TYR A 121 -15.84 -41.64 22.76
CA TYR A 121 -14.67 -40.85 23.20
C TYR A 121 -14.41 -39.44 22.59
N GLY A 122 -15.38 -38.76 21.99
CA GLY A 122 -15.25 -37.34 21.59
C GLY A 122 -15.51 -36.33 22.73
N ASN A 123 -14.74 -35.22 22.79
CA ASN A 123 -14.97 -34.12 23.76
C ASN A 123 -16.27 -33.35 23.42
N PRO A 124 -17.32 -33.36 24.28
CA PRO A 124 -18.63 -32.75 24.01
C PRO A 124 -18.55 -31.23 23.76
N VAL A 125 -17.54 -30.54 24.30
CA VAL A 125 -17.26 -29.12 24.04
C VAL A 125 -17.11 -28.84 22.54
N ASN A 126 -16.48 -29.76 21.80
CA ASN A 126 -16.16 -29.56 20.39
C ASN A 126 -17.42 -29.58 19.52
N THR A 127 -18.40 -30.42 19.86
CA THR A 127 -19.63 -30.53 19.07
C THR A 127 -20.55 -29.31 19.25
N ASP A 128 -20.65 -28.78 20.47
CA ASP A 128 -21.44 -27.56 20.75
C ASP A 128 -20.84 -26.34 20.01
N VAL A 129 -19.51 -26.22 20.03
CA VAL A 129 -18.77 -25.18 19.28
C VAL A 129 -19.04 -25.30 17.78
N GLN A 130 -19.01 -26.51 17.22
CA GLN A 130 -19.29 -26.75 15.80
C GLN A 130 -20.72 -26.40 15.40
N ARG A 131 -21.71 -26.60 16.29
CA ARG A 131 -23.10 -26.17 16.06
C ARG A 131 -23.21 -24.65 16.01
N LEU A 132 -22.52 -23.95 16.92
CA LEU A 132 -22.47 -22.49 16.91
C LEU A 132 -21.77 -21.95 15.65
N HIS A 133 -20.63 -22.53 15.28
CA HIS A 133 -19.91 -22.22 14.03
C HIS A 133 -20.78 -22.41 12.80
N SER A 134 -21.62 -23.45 12.78
CA SER A 134 -22.56 -23.68 11.68
C SER A 134 -23.66 -22.61 11.59
N LEU A 135 -24.13 -22.10 12.73
CA LEU A 135 -25.08 -20.97 12.75
C LEU A 135 -24.42 -19.68 12.25
N PHE A 136 -23.15 -19.45 12.59
CA PHE A 136 -22.37 -18.34 12.04
C PHE A 136 -22.11 -18.51 10.53
N ASP A 137 -21.83 -19.73 10.06
CA ASP A 137 -21.71 -20.00 8.61
C ASP A 137 -23.02 -19.66 7.88
N VAL A 138 -24.17 -20.03 8.45
CA VAL A 138 -25.49 -19.65 7.91
C VAL A 138 -25.68 -18.14 7.94
N ALA A 139 -25.32 -17.46 9.02
CA ALA A 139 -25.43 -16.00 9.11
C ALA A 139 -24.56 -15.31 8.03
N LEU A 140 -23.30 -15.73 7.91
CA LEU A 140 -22.35 -15.20 6.94
C LEU A 140 -22.81 -15.43 5.49
N GLN A 141 -23.29 -16.63 5.17
CA GLN A 141 -23.79 -16.96 3.82
C GLN A 141 -25.02 -16.15 3.41
N ASN A 142 -25.75 -15.60 4.37
CA ASN A 142 -26.98 -14.85 4.16
C ASN A 142 -26.84 -13.35 4.49
N ASN A 143 -25.61 -12.83 4.55
CA ASN A 143 -25.30 -11.42 4.82
C ASN A 143 -25.85 -10.91 6.18
N LEU A 144 -25.97 -11.79 7.17
CA LEU A 144 -26.34 -11.45 8.55
C LEU A 144 -25.09 -11.26 9.43
N THR A 145 -24.01 -10.72 8.88
CA THR A 145 -22.73 -10.52 9.57
C THR A 145 -22.87 -9.66 10.83
N SER A 146 -23.77 -8.68 10.80
CA SER A 146 -24.05 -7.82 11.96
C SER A 146 -24.47 -8.61 13.21
N LEU A 147 -25.14 -9.76 13.04
CA LEU A 147 -25.49 -10.64 14.14
C LEU A 147 -24.24 -11.17 14.86
N ILE A 148 -23.21 -11.52 14.10
CA ILE A 148 -21.94 -12.04 14.64
C ILE A 148 -21.17 -10.91 15.32
N CYS A 149 -21.15 -9.72 14.72
CA CYS A 149 -20.55 -8.52 15.33
C CYS A 149 -21.22 -8.19 16.67
N HIS A 150 -22.56 -8.17 16.72
CA HIS A 150 -23.29 -7.93 17.98
C HIS A 150 -23.10 -9.06 18.99
N TYR A 151 -22.95 -10.31 18.53
CA TYR A 151 -22.63 -11.42 19.44
C TYR A 151 -21.29 -11.17 20.16
N ILE A 152 -20.28 -10.65 19.47
CA ILE A 152 -19.01 -10.27 20.12
C ILE A 152 -19.25 -9.18 21.17
N THR A 153 -19.90 -8.08 20.79
CA THR A 153 -20.08 -6.91 21.68
C THR A 153 -20.99 -7.17 22.87
N ASP A 154 -22.09 -7.89 22.65
CA ASP A 154 -23.19 -8.01 23.62
C ASP A 154 -23.13 -9.33 24.41
N VAL A 155 -22.31 -10.29 23.98
CA VAL A 155 -22.19 -11.60 24.63
C VAL A 155 -20.76 -11.90 25.04
N CYS A 156 -19.78 -11.80 24.12
CA CYS A 156 -18.39 -12.13 24.44
C CYS A 156 -17.71 -11.08 25.34
N LEU A 157 -18.10 -9.81 25.22
CA LEU A 157 -17.49 -8.70 25.93
C LEU A 157 -18.36 -8.15 27.07
N ASP A 158 -19.51 -8.77 27.34
CA ASP A 158 -20.35 -8.39 28.48
C ASP A 158 -19.88 -9.12 29.74
N ASP A 159 -19.30 -8.35 30.68
CA ASP A 159 -18.88 -8.85 32.00
C ASP A 159 -20.03 -9.52 32.79
N ASN A 160 -21.29 -9.23 32.45
CA ASN A 160 -22.47 -9.82 33.09
C ASN A 160 -22.94 -11.12 32.42
N ALA A 161 -22.45 -11.44 31.22
CA ALA A 161 -22.78 -12.64 30.48
C ALA A 161 -21.97 -13.84 30.98
N VAL A 162 -22.21 -14.25 32.23
CA VAL A 162 -21.51 -15.39 32.87
C VAL A 162 -22.44 -16.59 33.02
N SER A 163 -21.90 -17.78 32.76
CA SER A 163 -22.59 -19.06 32.96
C SER A 163 -21.86 -19.93 33.99
N SER A 164 -22.62 -20.59 34.87
CA SER A 164 -22.09 -21.60 35.79
C SER A 164 -21.87 -22.97 35.11
N ASP A 165 -22.39 -23.17 33.90
CA ASP A 165 -22.11 -24.31 33.04
C ASP A 165 -20.81 -24.05 32.26
N PRO A 166 -19.73 -24.84 32.49
CA PRO A 166 -18.44 -24.65 31.83
C PRO A 166 -18.50 -24.71 30.29
N LEU A 167 -19.43 -25.51 29.73
CA LEU A 167 -19.60 -25.62 28.29
C LEU A 167 -20.18 -24.32 27.72
N LEU A 168 -21.22 -23.81 28.38
CA LEU A 168 -21.84 -22.56 27.98
C LEU A 168 -20.90 -21.38 28.22
N ALA A 169 -20.12 -21.38 29.30
CA ALA A 169 -19.09 -20.37 29.55
C ALA A 169 -18.05 -20.32 28.42
N PHE A 170 -17.64 -21.48 27.90
CA PHE A 170 -16.72 -21.54 26.76
C PHE A 170 -17.33 -21.00 25.46
N LEU A 171 -18.63 -21.23 25.20
CA LEU A 171 -19.31 -20.68 24.02
C LEU A 171 -19.45 -19.16 24.04
N LEU A 172 -19.40 -18.55 25.23
CA LEU A 172 -19.45 -17.11 25.43
C LEU A 172 -18.06 -16.48 25.20
N ASP A 173 -16.99 -17.28 25.12
CA ASP A 173 -15.62 -16.79 24.98
C ASP A 173 -15.30 -16.36 23.53
N GLU A 174 -14.56 -15.26 23.39
CA GLU A 174 -14.09 -14.69 22.13
C GLU A 174 -13.20 -15.65 21.30
N VAL A 175 -12.51 -16.59 21.95
CA VAL A 175 -11.65 -17.59 21.30
C VAL A 175 -12.47 -18.43 20.30
N VAL A 176 -13.74 -18.72 20.62
CA VAL A 176 -14.63 -19.47 19.73
C VAL A 176 -14.88 -18.73 18.42
N ILE A 177 -14.94 -17.39 18.46
CA ILE A 177 -15.12 -16.55 17.28
C ILE A 177 -13.82 -16.45 16.48
N LYS A 178 -12.68 -16.31 17.15
CA LYS A 178 -11.35 -16.31 16.51
C LYS A 178 -11.14 -17.61 15.70
N ASP A 179 -11.43 -18.75 16.30
CA ASP A 179 -11.29 -20.06 15.66
C ASP A 179 -12.27 -20.23 14.50
N TRP A 180 -13.51 -19.73 14.65
CA TRP A 180 -14.49 -19.69 13.57
C TRP A 180 -13.97 -18.88 12.38
N CYS A 181 -13.49 -17.65 12.59
CA CYS A 181 -12.93 -16.79 11.56
C CYS A 181 -11.75 -17.47 10.85
N LYS A 182 -10.79 -18.04 11.60
CA LYS A 182 -9.63 -18.75 11.04
C LYS A 182 -10.06 -19.92 10.15
N ARG A 183 -11.04 -20.72 10.59
CA ARG A 183 -11.60 -21.83 9.80
C ARG A 183 -12.31 -21.32 8.54
N ALA A 184 -13.17 -20.32 8.67
CA ALA A 184 -13.97 -19.79 7.58
C ALA A 184 -13.10 -19.18 6.47
N VAL A 185 -12.12 -18.34 6.83
CA VAL A 185 -11.17 -17.71 5.89
C VAL A 185 -10.39 -18.77 5.12
N ASN A 186 -9.77 -19.74 5.83
CA ASN A 186 -8.97 -20.78 5.20
C ASN A 186 -9.76 -21.62 4.21
N ALA A 187 -11.02 -21.87 4.52
CA ALA A 187 -11.86 -22.69 3.66
C ALA A 187 -12.39 -21.91 2.46
N LEU A 188 -12.74 -20.62 2.61
CA LEU A 188 -13.03 -19.74 1.48
C LEU A 188 -11.83 -19.62 0.54
N ILE A 189 -10.63 -19.39 1.08
CA ILE A 189 -9.39 -19.34 0.29
C ILE A 189 -9.18 -20.63 -0.50
N SER A 190 -9.40 -21.79 0.13
CA SER A 190 -9.31 -23.09 -0.56
C SER A 190 -10.34 -23.22 -1.69
N GLU A 191 -11.59 -22.84 -1.48
CA GLU A 191 -12.65 -22.91 -2.50
C GLU A 191 -12.39 -21.96 -3.67
N ILE A 192 -11.99 -20.72 -3.38
CA ILE A 192 -11.58 -19.73 -4.39
C ILE A 192 -10.38 -20.28 -5.19
N GLY A 193 -9.36 -20.81 -4.52
CA GLY A 193 -8.19 -21.40 -5.17
C GLY A 193 -8.53 -22.57 -6.08
N MET A 194 -9.51 -23.42 -5.72
CA MET A 194 -9.99 -24.49 -6.60
C MET A 194 -10.63 -23.94 -7.88
N ILE A 195 -11.45 -22.88 -7.77
CA ILE A 195 -12.05 -22.22 -8.93
C ILE A 195 -10.95 -21.61 -9.82
N TYR A 196 -9.95 -20.96 -9.23
CA TYR A 196 -8.84 -20.36 -9.98
C TYR A 196 -7.96 -21.38 -10.73
N ARG A 197 -7.90 -22.63 -10.29
CA ARG A 197 -7.17 -23.70 -10.99
C ARG A 197 -7.99 -24.39 -12.10
N SER A 198 -9.28 -24.08 -12.21
CA SER A 198 -10.21 -24.78 -13.13
C SER A 198 -10.26 -24.21 -14.56
N GLY A 199 -9.49 -23.16 -14.87
CA GLY A 199 -9.45 -22.51 -16.19
C GLY A 199 -10.50 -21.41 -16.36
N LEU A 200 -10.35 -20.59 -17.42
CA LEU A 200 -11.14 -19.37 -17.62
C LEU A 200 -12.64 -19.63 -17.77
N GLU A 201 -13.05 -20.59 -18.61
CA GLU A 201 -14.46 -20.91 -18.86
C GLU A 201 -15.20 -21.31 -17.57
N MET A 202 -14.53 -22.09 -16.73
CA MET A 202 -15.10 -22.50 -15.45
C MET A 202 -15.15 -21.33 -14.46
N MET A 203 -14.13 -20.46 -14.43
CA MET A 203 -14.15 -19.23 -13.64
C MET A 203 -15.32 -18.30 -14.03
N GLU A 204 -15.56 -18.12 -15.32
CA GLU A 204 -16.68 -17.32 -15.85
C GLU A 204 -18.02 -17.91 -15.38
N SER A 205 -18.20 -19.24 -15.51
CA SER A 205 -19.43 -19.92 -15.07
C SER A 205 -19.68 -19.79 -13.55
N LYS A 206 -18.61 -19.59 -12.77
CA LYS A 206 -18.62 -19.47 -11.31
C LYS A 206 -18.49 -18.03 -10.80
N LEU A 207 -18.59 -17.03 -11.68
CA LEU A 207 -18.40 -15.62 -11.31
C LEU A 207 -19.35 -15.15 -10.19
N SER A 208 -20.61 -15.57 -10.23
CA SER A 208 -21.60 -15.25 -9.18
C SER A 208 -21.24 -15.89 -7.82
N GLN A 209 -20.60 -17.05 -7.84
CA GLN A 209 -20.11 -17.72 -6.64
C GLN A 209 -18.88 -17.00 -6.07
N LEU A 210 -17.94 -16.57 -6.92
CA LEU A 210 -16.79 -15.76 -6.51
C LEU A 210 -17.21 -14.43 -5.87
N GLN A 211 -18.23 -13.77 -6.42
CA GLN A 211 -18.79 -12.54 -5.84
C GLN A 211 -19.36 -12.78 -4.43
N LYS A 212 -20.03 -13.92 -4.21
CA LYS A 212 -20.51 -14.31 -2.88
C LYS A 212 -19.34 -14.54 -1.92
N PHE A 213 -18.28 -15.21 -2.36
CA PHE A 213 -17.09 -15.42 -1.52
C PHE A 213 -16.38 -14.12 -1.17
N ALA A 214 -16.27 -13.17 -2.11
CA ALA A 214 -15.73 -11.84 -1.82
C ALA A 214 -16.57 -11.08 -0.78
N ALA A 215 -17.90 -11.15 -0.87
CA ALA A 215 -18.80 -10.57 0.13
C ALA A 215 -18.66 -11.24 1.51
N GLN A 216 -18.47 -12.56 1.55
CA GLN A 216 -18.23 -13.30 2.79
C GLN A 216 -16.88 -12.94 3.42
N LEU A 217 -15.82 -12.79 2.63
CA LEU A 217 -14.51 -12.30 3.12
C LEU A 217 -14.64 -10.88 3.70
N ALA A 218 -15.39 -10.00 3.05
CA ALA A 218 -15.70 -8.66 3.58
C ALA A 218 -16.47 -8.74 4.90
N GLY A 219 -17.45 -9.66 5.02
CA GLY A 219 -18.17 -9.90 6.25
C GLY A 219 -17.27 -10.39 7.39
N ILE A 220 -16.40 -11.36 7.14
CA ILE A 220 -15.44 -11.85 8.14
C ILE A 220 -14.48 -10.73 8.56
N TYR A 221 -14.01 -9.91 7.63
CA TYR A 221 -13.18 -8.74 7.96
C TYR A 221 -13.89 -7.80 8.94
N SER A 222 -15.16 -7.45 8.72
CA SER A 222 -15.93 -6.63 9.67
C SER A 222 -16.05 -7.27 11.06
N VAL A 223 -16.17 -8.60 11.15
CA VAL A 223 -16.16 -9.31 12.43
C VAL A 223 -14.80 -9.17 13.12
N LEU A 224 -13.70 -9.37 12.37
CA LEU A 224 -12.35 -9.25 12.90
C LEU A 224 -12.00 -7.82 13.35
N GLU A 225 -12.49 -6.79 12.65
CA GLU A 225 -12.32 -5.39 13.08
C GLU A 225 -12.98 -5.11 14.42
N VAL A 226 -14.22 -5.60 14.63
CA VAL A 226 -14.92 -5.48 15.90
C VAL A 226 -14.16 -6.20 17.01
N MET A 227 -13.60 -7.39 16.73
CA MET A 227 -12.75 -8.10 17.69
C MET A 227 -11.53 -7.25 18.07
N ILE A 228 -10.76 -6.73 17.10
CA ILE A 228 -9.56 -5.92 17.40
C ILE A 228 -9.89 -4.66 18.20
N ALA A 229 -10.93 -3.93 17.81
CA ALA A 229 -11.36 -2.71 18.50
C ALA A 229 -11.73 -2.95 19.97
N SER A 230 -12.02 -4.19 20.33
CA SER A 230 -12.44 -4.59 21.67
C SER A 230 -11.30 -5.00 22.60
N PHE A 231 -10.08 -5.22 22.09
CA PHE A 231 -8.92 -5.56 22.92
C PHE A 231 -8.25 -4.31 23.48
N THR A 232 -8.24 -4.14 24.80
CA THR A 232 -7.40 -3.15 25.49
C THR A 232 -5.97 -3.67 25.64
N GLU A 233 -5.04 -3.22 24.78
CA GLU A 233 -3.56 -3.17 24.84
C GLU A 233 -2.70 -4.27 25.56
N ALA A 234 -3.25 -5.29 26.20
CA ALA A 234 -2.55 -6.07 27.23
C ALA A 234 -2.13 -7.51 26.85
N VAL A 235 -2.39 -8.01 25.64
CA VAL A 235 -2.00 -9.38 25.25
C VAL A 235 -1.36 -9.43 23.86
N SER A 236 -0.05 -9.16 23.79
CA SER A 236 0.68 -9.00 22.51
C SER A 236 0.59 -10.22 21.57
N ALA A 237 0.61 -11.45 22.09
CA ALA A 237 0.60 -12.65 21.25
C ALA A 237 -0.76 -12.94 20.60
N HIS A 238 -1.87 -12.78 21.33
CA HIS A 238 -3.21 -13.01 20.78
C HIS A 238 -3.61 -11.94 19.77
N VAL A 239 -3.19 -10.71 20.03
CA VAL A 239 -3.38 -9.55 19.14
C VAL A 239 -2.58 -9.70 17.85
N ASN A 240 -1.35 -10.24 17.91
CA ASN A 240 -0.55 -10.50 16.70
C ASN A 240 -1.19 -11.55 15.78
N ASP A 241 -1.70 -12.67 16.33
CA ASP A 241 -2.43 -13.67 15.54
C ASP A 241 -3.66 -13.08 14.84
N LEU A 242 -4.36 -12.16 15.50
CA LEU A 242 -5.58 -11.55 14.99
C LEU A 242 -5.26 -10.54 13.89
N HIS A 243 -4.24 -9.71 14.07
CA HIS A 243 -3.71 -8.85 13.00
C HIS A 243 -3.29 -9.65 11.78
N GLN A 244 -2.63 -10.81 11.97
CA GLN A 244 -2.27 -11.69 10.87
C GLN A 244 -3.50 -12.24 10.13
N LEU A 245 -4.55 -12.62 10.87
CA LEU A 245 -5.78 -13.11 10.27
C LEU A 245 -6.51 -12.00 9.50
N ILE A 246 -6.51 -10.75 10.00
CA ILE A 246 -7.01 -9.59 9.26
C ILE A 246 -6.24 -9.39 7.96
N GLU A 247 -4.92 -9.36 8.05
CA GLU A 247 -4.04 -9.14 6.89
C GLU A 247 -4.31 -10.19 5.80
N ASN A 248 -4.44 -11.46 6.19
CA ASN A 248 -4.73 -12.55 5.26
C ASN A 248 -6.13 -12.44 4.65
N THR A 249 -7.12 -12.04 5.45
CA THR A 249 -8.50 -11.86 5.00
C THR A 249 -8.61 -10.72 4.00
N LEU A 250 -7.96 -9.58 4.29
CA LEU A 250 -7.94 -8.42 3.41
C LEU A 250 -7.21 -8.71 2.10
N LYS A 251 -6.03 -9.35 2.14
CA LYS A 251 -5.32 -9.80 0.93
C LYS A 251 -6.20 -10.71 0.05
N ALA A 252 -6.84 -11.71 0.65
CA ALA A 252 -7.72 -12.62 -0.07
C ALA A 252 -8.95 -11.91 -0.66
N LYS A 253 -9.54 -10.96 0.07
CA LYS A 253 -10.66 -10.12 -0.39
C LYS A 253 -10.25 -9.27 -1.58
N GLN A 254 -9.19 -8.47 -1.44
CA GLN A 254 -8.70 -7.56 -2.48
C GLN A 254 -8.27 -8.32 -3.73
N HIS A 255 -7.56 -9.44 -3.57
CA HIS A 255 -7.20 -10.33 -4.67
C HIS A 255 -8.44 -10.88 -5.38
N SER A 256 -9.45 -11.32 -4.63
CA SER A 256 -10.69 -11.84 -5.21
C SER A 256 -11.46 -10.78 -5.98
N GLU A 257 -11.53 -9.54 -5.48
CA GLU A 257 -12.15 -8.41 -6.18
C GLU A 257 -11.43 -8.09 -7.50
N ALA A 258 -10.08 -8.03 -7.48
CA ALA A 258 -9.27 -7.86 -8.68
C ALA A 258 -9.42 -9.01 -9.68
N MET A 259 -9.44 -10.26 -9.20
CA MET A 259 -9.66 -11.46 -10.02
C MET A 259 -11.04 -11.50 -10.66
N ILE A 260 -12.09 -11.12 -9.93
CA ILE A 260 -13.45 -11.01 -10.47
C ILE A 260 -13.49 -10.01 -11.63
N TRP A 261 -12.81 -8.86 -11.50
CA TRP A 261 -12.68 -7.90 -12.58
C TRP A 261 -11.93 -8.49 -13.78
N CYS A 262 -10.81 -9.19 -13.55
CA CYS A 262 -10.04 -9.85 -14.61
C CYS A 262 -10.85 -10.90 -15.37
N ILE A 263 -11.65 -11.71 -14.66
CA ILE A 263 -12.51 -12.74 -15.26
C ILE A 263 -13.58 -12.11 -16.13
N ARG A 264 -14.23 -11.02 -15.67
CA ARG A 264 -15.23 -10.29 -16.48
C ARG A 264 -14.67 -9.80 -17.81
N HIS A 265 -13.39 -9.39 -17.82
CA HIS A 265 -12.68 -8.93 -19.00
C HIS A 265 -11.78 -10.01 -19.63
N ARG A 266 -12.04 -11.29 -19.34
CA ARG A 266 -11.39 -12.45 -19.95
C ARG A 266 -9.85 -12.39 -19.94
N PHE A 267 -9.28 -11.83 -18.87
CA PHE A 267 -7.84 -11.56 -18.72
C PHE A 267 -7.19 -10.82 -19.89
N LEU A 268 -7.95 -9.95 -20.58
CA LEU A 268 -7.50 -9.19 -21.75
C LEU A 268 -7.06 -10.07 -22.94
N GLN A 269 -7.58 -11.30 -23.06
CA GLN A 269 -7.25 -12.19 -24.19
C GLN A 269 -7.71 -11.62 -25.54
N ASP A 270 -8.79 -10.83 -25.54
CA ASP A 270 -9.39 -10.27 -26.75
C ASP A 270 -8.85 -8.87 -27.11
N ILE A 271 -7.96 -8.29 -26.30
CA ILE A 271 -7.42 -6.94 -26.51
C ILE A 271 -5.95 -7.02 -26.89
N TYR A 272 -5.63 -6.37 -28.01
CA TYR A 272 -4.25 -6.32 -28.51
C TYR A 272 -3.42 -5.30 -27.73
N SER A 273 -2.28 -5.78 -27.23
CA SER A 273 -1.23 -4.96 -26.66
C SER A 273 -0.46 -4.19 -27.75
N ARG A 274 0.14 -3.05 -27.41
CA ARG A 274 1.12 -2.36 -28.27
C ARG A 274 2.38 -3.21 -28.51
N TYR A 275 2.65 -4.17 -27.62
CA TYR A 275 3.74 -5.14 -27.70
C TYR A 275 3.29 -6.45 -28.32
N ALA A 276 4.15 -7.01 -29.19
CA ALA A 276 3.92 -8.30 -29.84
C ALA A 276 4.02 -9.47 -28.85
N ASP A 277 4.97 -9.41 -27.94
CA ASP A 277 5.21 -10.44 -26.93
C ASP A 277 5.87 -9.87 -25.66
N TYR A 278 5.98 -10.70 -24.62
CA TYR A 278 6.61 -10.32 -23.35
C TYR A 278 8.07 -9.85 -23.51
N THR A 279 8.84 -10.48 -24.41
CA THR A 279 10.25 -10.13 -24.62
C THR A 279 10.42 -8.74 -25.23
N SER A 280 9.55 -8.36 -26.18
CA SER A 280 9.52 -7.02 -26.75
C SER A 280 9.15 -5.97 -25.71
N TRP A 281 8.20 -6.27 -24.82
CA TRP A 281 7.83 -5.36 -23.73
C TRP A 281 8.95 -5.21 -22.71
N SER A 282 9.55 -6.31 -22.27
CA SER A 282 10.67 -6.29 -21.33
C SER A 282 11.87 -5.52 -21.91
N SER A 283 12.16 -5.67 -23.19
CA SER A 283 13.23 -4.91 -23.88
C SER A 283 12.94 -3.40 -23.90
N ASP A 284 11.68 -3.00 -24.16
CA ASP A 284 11.26 -1.60 -24.15
C ASP A 284 11.39 -0.97 -22.74
N VAL A 285 11.01 -1.70 -21.69
CA VAL A 285 11.18 -1.26 -20.30
C VAL A 285 12.65 -1.08 -19.94
N ILE A 286 13.53 -2.01 -20.34
CA ILE A 286 14.98 -1.89 -20.15
C ILE A 286 15.51 -0.63 -20.87
N GLN A 287 15.02 -0.36 -22.08
CA GLN A 287 15.42 0.84 -22.83
C GLN A 287 14.94 2.13 -22.15
N ARG A 288 13.73 2.16 -21.58
CA ARG A 288 13.24 3.31 -20.77
C ARG A 288 14.13 3.56 -19.58
N LYS A 289 14.49 2.50 -18.84
CA LYS A 289 15.40 2.59 -17.71
C LYS A 289 16.76 3.14 -18.12
N ALA A 290 17.38 2.57 -19.15
CA ALA A 290 18.66 3.05 -19.66
C ALA A 290 18.57 4.53 -20.12
N SER A 291 17.45 4.94 -20.71
CA SER A 291 17.20 6.33 -21.09
C SER A 291 17.00 7.26 -19.89
N ALA A 292 16.39 6.79 -18.80
CA ALA A 292 16.27 7.54 -17.55
C ALA A 292 17.64 7.72 -16.89
N GLU A 293 18.42 6.65 -16.78
CA GLU A 293 19.79 6.67 -16.25
C GLU A 293 20.71 7.59 -17.05
N ALA A 294 20.63 7.56 -18.39
CA ALA A 294 21.45 8.41 -19.25
C ALA A 294 21.11 9.91 -19.17
N ARG A 295 19.87 10.25 -18.80
CA ARG A 295 19.40 11.65 -18.67
C ARG A 295 19.43 12.17 -17.24
N LYS A 296 19.66 11.29 -16.26
CA LYS A 296 19.67 11.61 -14.84
C LYS A 296 20.65 12.75 -14.58
N TRP A 297 20.22 13.71 -13.77
CA TRP A 297 21.12 14.73 -13.25
C TRP A 297 22.11 14.14 -12.22
N PRO A 298 23.37 14.59 -12.19
CA PRO A 298 24.36 14.14 -11.21
C PRO A 298 23.88 14.32 -9.76
N ASP A 299 24.22 13.39 -8.87
CA ASP A 299 23.89 13.53 -7.46
C ASP A 299 24.83 14.51 -6.75
N ILE A 300 24.28 15.25 -5.78
CA ILE A 300 24.95 16.31 -5.02
C ILE A 300 26.24 15.80 -4.34
N PHE A 301 26.34 14.48 -4.06
CA PHE A 301 27.44 13.84 -3.32
C PHE A 301 28.08 12.65 -4.03
N ASP A 302 27.95 12.51 -5.36
CA ASP A 302 28.50 11.38 -6.14
C ASP A 302 30.04 11.20 -6.00
N LYS A 303 30.75 12.13 -5.34
CA LYS A 303 32.21 12.09 -5.14
C LYS A 303 32.70 11.43 -3.84
N GLY A 304 31.89 10.82 -2.96
CA GLY A 304 32.47 10.33 -1.69
C GLY A 304 31.80 9.29 -0.78
N SER A 305 30.57 8.82 -1.00
CA SER A 305 29.97 7.82 -0.11
C SER A 305 29.25 6.71 -0.87
N GLY A 306 29.73 5.47 -0.74
CA GLY A 306 29.22 4.29 -1.44
C GLY A 306 27.82 3.79 -1.05
N ASP A 307 27.05 4.56 -0.27
CA ASP A 307 25.72 4.16 0.24
C ASP A 307 24.67 5.27 0.01
N SER A 308 24.30 5.51 -1.25
CA SER A 308 23.05 6.21 -1.57
C SER A 308 22.27 5.47 -2.65
N GLU A 309 21.54 4.43 -2.26
CA GLU A 309 20.53 3.77 -3.09
C GLU A 309 19.38 4.71 -3.51
N ALA A 310 19.25 5.88 -2.87
CA ALA A 310 18.07 6.74 -2.94
C ALA A 310 17.85 7.47 -4.28
N ASN A 311 18.85 7.58 -5.16
CA ASN A 311 18.75 8.39 -6.39
C ASN A 311 19.24 7.64 -7.64
N GLN A 312 19.05 6.33 -7.76
CA GLN A 312 19.22 5.69 -9.07
C GLN A 312 18.20 6.28 -10.07
N GLY A 313 18.51 6.30 -11.38
CA GLY A 313 17.62 6.78 -12.46
C GLY A 313 16.39 5.88 -12.60
N THR A 314 15.56 5.86 -11.57
CA THR A 314 14.46 4.91 -11.38
C THR A 314 13.24 5.39 -12.12
N LEU A 315 12.49 4.45 -12.67
CA LEU A 315 11.17 4.72 -13.23
C LEU A 315 10.14 4.96 -12.11
N PHE A 316 9.02 5.61 -12.39
CA PHE A 316 7.90 5.74 -11.44
C PHE A 316 7.38 4.35 -11.05
N ILE A 317 7.26 3.44 -12.01
CA ILE A 317 6.82 2.05 -11.73
C ILE A 317 7.78 1.28 -10.82
N GLU A 318 9.10 1.49 -10.98
CA GLU A 318 10.11 0.86 -10.11
C GLU A 318 9.99 1.37 -8.68
N GLN A 319 9.89 2.70 -8.51
CA GLN A 319 9.71 3.32 -7.20
C GLN A 319 8.40 2.89 -6.54
N ALA A 320 7.31 2.79 -7.30
CA ALA A 320 6.03 2.32 -6.79
C ALA A 320 6.12 0.86 -6.29
N LEU A 321 6.80 -0.02 -7.03
CA LEU A 321 6.99 -1.42 -6.64
C LEU A 321 7.94 -1.58 -5.44
N GLN A 322 8.99 -0.76 -5.33
CA GLN A 322 9.88 -0.72 -4.16
C GLN A 322 9.10 -0.32 -2.89
N ASN A 323 8.25 0.70 -3.01
CA ASN A 323 7.43 1.19 -1.89
C ASN A 323 6.41 0.17 -1.37
N LEU A 324 6.01 -0.84 -2.17
CA LEU A 324 5.13 -1.91 -1.70
C LEU A 324 5.80 -2.86 -0.70
N GLY A 325 7.11 -2.77 -0.48
CA GLY A 325 7.82 -3.54 0.55
C GLY A 325 7.79 -5.06 0.34
N ILE A 326 7.57 -5.51 -0.90
CA ILE A 326 7.43 -6.93 -1.26
C ILE A 326 8.70 -7.75 -0.88
N GLU A 327 9.84 -7.09 -0.66
CA GLU A 327 11.14 -7.69 -0.32
C GLU A 327 11.39 -7.94 1.17
N GLN A 328 10.74 -7.19 2.06
CA GLN A 328 11.12 -7.16 3.48
C GLN A 328 10.16 -7.90 4.42
N SER A 329 9.11 -8.57 3.91
CA SER A 329 8.25 -9.36 4.79
C SER A 329 8.98 -10.65 5.20
N TYR A 330 9.68 -10.62 6.34
CA TYR A 330 10.02 -11.81 7.10
C TYR A 330 8.70 -12.50 7.48
N ARG A 331 8.25 -13.44 6.63
CA ARG A 331 6.98 -14.15 6.83
C ARG A 331 7.16 -15.25 7.86
N SER A 332 6.13 -15.49 8.66
CA SER A 332 5.99 -16.77 9.34
C SER A 332 5.63 -17.84 8.29
N GLU A 333 6.14 -19.06 8.42
CA GLU A 333 5.86 -20.17 7.49
C GLU A 333 4.34 -20.44 7.33
N GLU A 334 3.53 -20.06 8.33
CA GLU A 334 2.06 -20.18 8.29
C GLU A 334 1.36 -19.10 7.46
N GLU A 335 1.89 -17.86 7.42
CA GLU A 335 1.35 -16.75 6.61
C GLU A 335 1.44 -17.06 5.12
N GLU A 336 2.53 -17.69 4.70
CA GLU A 336 2.76 -18.06 3.31
C GLU A 336 1.87 -19.23 2.88
N ALA A 337 1.63 -20.23 3.74
CA ALA A 337 0.94 -21.47 3.37
C ALA A 337 -0.56 -21.33 3.05
N ALA A 338 -1.26 -20.32 3.59
CA ALA A 338 -2.70 -20.15 3.36
C ALA A 338 -2.99 -19.42 2.04
N ILE A 339 -2.37 -18.24 1.85
CA ILE A 339 -2.62 -17.35 0.70
C ILE A 339 -1.96 -17.87 -0.58
N THR A 340 -0.85 -18.59 -0.49
CA THR A 340 -0.19 -19.23 -1.66
C THR A 340 -1.11 -20.15 -2.44
N ARG A 341 -2.17 -20.69 -1.83
CA ARG A 341 -3.18 -21.50 -2.53
C ARG A 341 -3.97 -20.73 -3.59
N LEU A 342 -3.97 -19.40 -3.52
CA LEU A 342 -4.59 -18.52 -4.51
C LEU A 342 -3.64 -18.19 -5.68
N GLN A 343 -2.33 -18.37 -5.49
CA GLN A 343 -1.33 -18.08 -6.51
C GLN A 343 -1.36 -19.13 -7.63
N ASN A 344 -1.06 -18.72 -8.85
CA ASN A 344 -0.76 -19.66 -9.92
C ASN A 344 0.61 -20.33 -9.70
N GLU A 345 0.75 -21.60 -10.09
CA GLU A 345 1.98 -22.39 -9.88
C GLU A 345 3.20 -21.83 -10.65
N GLN A 346 2.97 -20.99 -11.66
CA GLN A 346 4.04 -20.31 -12.41
C GLN A 346 4.47 -18.98 -11.78
N SER A 347 3.62 -18.35 -10.96
CA SER A 347 3.93 -17.10 -10.25
C SER A 347 4.72 -17.32 -8.95
N SER A 348 4.70 -18.53 -8.40
CA SER A 348 5.49 -18.89 -7.21
C SER A 348 7.00 -18.95 -7.49
N SER A 349 7.40 -19.29 -8.73
CA SER A 349 8.82 -19.48 -9.06
C SER A 349 9.64 -18.18 -9.18
N MET A 350 8.99 -17.02 -9.37
CA MET A 350 9.69 -15.72 -9.43
C MET A 350 9.97 -15.11 -8.05
N PHE A 351 9.25 -15.53 -7.01
CA PHE A 351 9.42 -15.04 -5.64
C PHE A 351 10.17 -16.02 -4.73
N CYS A 352 10.18 -17.32 -5.05
CA CYS A 352 10.91 -18.34 -4.30
C CYS A 352 12.34 -18.61 -4.80
N SER A 353 12.91 -17.82 -5.72
CA SER A 353 14.35 -17.93 -6.00
C SER A 353 15.12 -17.45 -4.78
N THR A 354 15.55 -18.43 -3.99
CA THR A 354 16.54 -18.34 -2.93
C THR A 354 17.50 -17.18 -3.15
N ILE A 355 17.67 -16.39 -2.09
CA ILE A 355 18.74 -15.43 -1.84
C ILE A 355 20.07 -16.02 -2.33
N THR A 356 20.38 -15.83 -3.61
CA THR A 356 21.74 -15.88 -4.13
C THR A 356 22.08 -14.44 -4.40
N ALA A 357 23.02 -13.94 -3.59
CA ALA A 357 23.46 -12.57 -3.50
C ALA A 357 24.23 -12.06 -4.74
N ASP A 358 23.75 -12.40 -5.95
CA ASP A 358 24.29 -11.89 -7.20
C ASP A 358 23.17 -11.32 -8.07
N HIS A 359 23.25 -10.00 -8.23
CA HIS A 359 22.44 -9.12 -9.08
C HIS A 359 21.01 -8.81 -8.62
N PHE A 360 20.93 -7.71 -7.86
CA PHE A 360 19.91 -6.66 -7.93
C PHE A 360 18.51 -7.03 -8.46
N SER A 361 17.55 -6.81 -7.57
CA SER A 361 16.10 -6.73 -7.64
C SER A 361 15.48 -5.85 -8.76
N LEU A 362 15.98 -5.96 -9.99
CA LEU A 362 15.69 -5.07 -11.13
C LEU A 362 14.70 -5.63 -12.17
N ASN A 363 14.18 -6.85 -12.02
CA ASN A 363 13.34 -7.53 -13.01
C ASN A 363 11.92 -7.88 -12.51
N ARG A 364 11.25 -6.99 -11.76
CA ARG A 364 9.86 -7.20 -11.29
C ARG A 364 8.79 -6.70 -12.24
N TYR A 365 9.16 -5.84 -13.18
CA TYR A 365 8.28 -5.28 -14.19
C TYR A 365 8.98 -5.36 -15.56
N PRO A 366 8.26 -5.68 -16.64
CA PRO A 366 6.81 -5.88 -16.74
C PRO A 366 6.32 -7.21 -16.19
N PHE A 367 5.04 -7.29 -15.79
CA PHE A 367 4.39 -8.56 -15.46
C PHE A 367 4.08 -9.34 -16.76
N LYS A 368 4.26 -10.67 -16.80
CA LYS A 368 4.06 -11.45 -18.04
C LYS A 368 2.62 -11.44 -18.50
N ASN A 369 1.68 -11.48 -17.56
CA ASN A 369 0.25 -11.44 -17.85
C ASN A 369 -0.54 -10.82 -16.69
N LEU A 370 -1.81 -10.51 -16.95
CA LEU A 370 -2.67 -9.85 -15.98
C LEU A 370 -2.90 -10.69 -14.70
N ARG A 371 -2.92 -12.03 -14.83
CA ARG A 371 -3.06 -12.91 -13.66
C ARG A 371 -1.85 -12.80 -12.74
N GLU A 372 -0.64 -12.83 -13.30
CA GLU A 372 0.59 -12.63 -12.53
C GLU A 372 0.62 -11.25 -11.87
N ALA A 373 0.24 -10.19 -12.59
CA ALA A 373 0.15 -8.85 -12.00
C ALA A 373 -0.75 -8.82 -10.76
N VAL A 374 -1.94 -9.44 -10.83
CA VAL A 374 -2.88 -9.49 -9.70
C VAL A 374 -2.36 -10.37 -8.56
N ASP A 375 -1.80 -11.54 -8.85
CA ASP A 375 -1.22 -12.42 -7.83
C ASP A 375 -0.07 -11.72 -7.09
N VAL A 376 0.81 -11.03 -7.82
CA VAL A 376 1.95 -10.31 -7.22
C VAL A 376 1.48 -9.14 -6.38
N LEU A 377 0.64 -8.27 -6.93
CA LEU A 377 0.24 -7.02 -6.28
C LEU A 377 -0.64 -7.26 -5.05
N PHE A 378 -1.61 -8.17 -5.11
CA PHE A 378 -2.65 -8.28 -4.07
C PHE A 378 -2.38 -9.37 -3.03
N LEU A 379 -1.50 -10.35 -3.31
CA LEU A 379 -1.14 -11.39 -2.34
C LEU A 379 0.16 -11.09 -1.59
N HIS A 380 0.92 -10.08 -2.03
CA HIS A 380 2.16 -9.63 -1.39
C HIS A 380 2.06 -8.16 -0.96
N GLY A 381 3.04 -7.70 -0.16
CA GLY A 381 3.01 -6.39 0.48
C GLY A 381 1.87 -6.27 1.52
N ALA A 382 1.81 -5.14 2.20
CA ALA A 382 0.78 -4.88 3.21
C ALA A 382 -0.61 -4.66 2.57
N SER A 383 -1.68 -5.05 3.25
CA SER A 383 -3.05 -4.96 2.73
C SER A 383 -3.62 -3.54 2.74
N ASP A 384 -3.07 -2.64 3.54
CA ASP A 384 -3.43 -1.21 3.61
C ASP A 384 -3.02 -0.42 2.36
N MET A 385 -2.02 -0.89 1.61
CA MET A 385 -1.54 -0.26 0.37
C MET A 385 -2.43 -0.51 -0.86
N VAL A 386 -3.72 -0.79 -0.69
CA VAL A 386 -4.64 -1.18 -1.78
C VAL A 386 -4.74 -0.13 -2.90
N ILE A 387 -4.70 1.16 -2.55
CA ILE A 387 -4.75 2.25 -3.53
C ILE A 387 -3.49 2.25 -4.40
N ALA A 388 -2.31 2.03 -3.79
CA ALA A 388 -1.06 1.94 -4.53
C ALA A 388 -1.04 0.70 -5.45
N LYS A 389 -1.54 -0.45 -4.96
CA LYS A 389 -1.68 -1.69 -5.75
C LYS A 389 -2.60 -1.49 -6.96
N GLN A 390 -3.74 -0.82 -6.77
CA GLN A 390 -4.66 -0.46 -7.85
C GLN A 390 -4.02 0.51 -8.86
N ALA A 391 -3.28 1.52 -8.39
CA ALA A 391 -2.57 2.47 -9.25
C ALA A 391 -1.49 1.79 -10.09
N ILE A 392 -0.76 0.82 -9.53
CA ILE A 392 0.23 0.03 -10.27
C ILE A 392 -0.43 -0.87 -11.32
N LEU A 393 -1.57 -1.49 -10.99
CA LEU A 393 -2.32 -2.27 -11.97
C LEU A 393 -2.87 -1.37 -13.09
N LEU A 394 -3.29 -0.15 -12.77
CA LEU A 394 -3.72 0.83 -13.75
C LEU A 394 -2.56 1.30 -14.65
N TYR A 395 -1.38 1.53 -14.08
CA TYR A 395 -0.15 1.77 -14.84
C TYR A 395 0.13 0.63 -15.82
N TYR A 396 0.02 -0.63 -15.38
CA TYR A 396 0.17 -1.81 -16.25
C TYR A 396 -0.83 -1.80 -17.42
N LEU A 397 -2.08 -1.40 -17.19
CA LEU A 397 -3.08 -1.28 -18.25
C LEU A 397 -2.71 -0.19 -19.25
N PHE A 398 -2.29 0.99 -18.78
CA PHE A 398 -1.84 2.07 -19.65
C PHE A 398 -0.61 1.67 -20.48
N ASP A 399 0.40 1.09 -19.84
CA ASP A 399 1.64 0.73 -20.50
C ASP A 399 1.42 -0.26 -21.66
N ARG A 400 0.49 -1.22 -21.49
CA ARG A 400 0.14 -2.15 -22.57
C ARG A 400 -0.61 -1.54 -23.74
N HIS A 401 -1.33 -0.43 -23.57
CA HIS A 401 -2.33 0.01 -24.56
C HIS A 401 -2.25 1.48 -24.97
N TRP A 402 -1.42 2.31 -24.34
CA TRP A 402 -1.42 3.78 -24.53
C TRP A 402 -1.36 4.23 -26.00
N THR A 403 -0.58 3.55 -26.87
CA THR A 403 -0.46 3.90 -28.29
C THR A 403 -1.53 3.27 -29.19
N ARG A 404 -2.49 2.53 -28.63
CA ARG A 404 -3.63 1.94 -29.35
C ARG A 404 -4.80 2.92 -29.38
N PRO A 405 -5.68 2.85 -30.40
CA PRO A 405 -6.86 3.70 -30.47
C PRO A 405 -7.76 3.54 -29.24
N ASP A 406 -8.21 4.66 -28.66
CA ASP A 406 -9.06 4.68 -27.46
C ASP A 406 -10.29 3.77 -27.55
N SER A 407 -10.89 3.65 -28.75
CA SER A 407 -12.06 2.79 -28.99
C SER A 407 -11.82 1.31 -28.67
N GLU A 408 -10.56 0.86 -28.63
CA GLU A 408 -10.20 -0.54 -28.43
C GLU A 408 -9.96 -0.94 -26.97
N TRP A 409 -9.64 0.01 -26.09
CA TRP A 409 -9.20 -0.32 -24.72
C TRP A 409 -9.64 0.67 -23.64
N ARG A 410 -10.02 1.91 -23.99
CA ARG A 410 -10.30 2.96 -22.99
C ARG A 410 -11.47 2.59 -22.06
N TYR A 411 -12.46 1.86 -22.59
CA TYR A 411 -13.59 1.33 -21.82
C TYR A 411 -13.16 0.42 -20.65
N LEU A 412 -12.02 -0.26 -20.76
CA LEU A 412 -11.49 -1.12 -19.70
C LEU A 412 -11.02 -0.29 -18.51
N VAL A 413 -10.32 0.80 -18.79
CA VAL A 413 -9.84 1.71 -17.75
C VAL A 413 -11.01 2.45 -17.09
N ASP A 414 -12.02 2.84 -17.87
CA ASP A 414 -13.22 3.47 -17.32
C ASP A 414 -14.01 2.50 -16.43
N ASP A 415 -14.16 1.23 -16.84
CA ASP A 415 -14.79 0.20 -16.03
C ASP A 415 -13.96 -0.15 -14.78
N PHE A 416 -12.63 -0.20 -14.89
CA PHE A 416 -11.74 -0.39 -13.75
C PHE A 416 -11.90 0.75 -12.73
N ALA A 417 -11.89 2.00 -13.21
CA ALA A 417 -12.08 3.16 -12.34
C ALA A 417 -13.46 3.17 -11.68
N ALA A 418 -14.52 2.82 -12.41
CA ALA A 418 -15.86 2.69 -11.85
C ALA A 418 -15.97 1.56 -10.82
N THR A 419 -15.34 0.42 -11.08
CA THR A 419 -15.37 -0.76 -10.19
C THR A 419 -14.67 -0.51 -8.87
N PHE A 420 -13.52 0.18 -8.90
CA PHE A 420 -12.69 0.41 -7.71
C PHE A 420 -12.81 1.83 -7.12
N GLY A 421 -13.72 2.65 -7.65
CA GLY A 421 -13.97 4.00 -7.14
C GLY A 421 -12.80 4.97 -7.36
N ILE A 422 -12.03 4.78 -8.43
CA ILE A 422 -10.86 5.61 -8.74
C ILE A 422 -11.34 6.93 -9.36
N THR A 423 -10.88 8.04 -8.81
CA THR A 423 -11.25 9.36 -9.33
C THR A 423 -10.60 9.62 -10.69
N ASN A 424 -11.25 10.44 -11.52
CA ASN A 424 -10.68 10.84 -12.81
C ASN A 424 -9.31 11.52 -12.66
N ARG A 425 -9.09 12.23 -11.55
CA ARG A 425 -7.79 12.87 -11.28
C ARG A 425 -6.69 11.83 -11.04
N THR A 426 -6.94 10.83 -10.19
CA THR A 426 -6.00 9.73 -9.93
C THR A 426 -5.70 8.94 -11.21
N LEU A 427 -6.72 8.72 -12.04
CA LEU A 427 -6.57 8.05 -13.33
C LEU A 427 -5.60 8.81 -14.26
N LEU A 428 -5.79 10.13 -14.40
CA LEU A 428 -4.90 10.97 -15.21
C LEU A 428 -3.49 11.05 -14.62
N GLU A 429 -3.36 11.06 -13.30
CA GLU A 429 -2.06 11.04 -12.62
C GLU A 429 -1.29 9.75 -12.91
N CYS A 430 -1.94 8.58 -12.82
CA CYS A 430 -1.33 7.31 -13.20
C CYS A 430 -0.91 7.27 -14.68
N LEU A 431 -1.73 7.84 -15.57
CA LEU A 431 -1.38 7.97 -16.98
C LEU A 431 -0.13 8.85 -17.17
N VAL A 432 -0.07 10.00 -16.49
CA VAL A 432 1.10 10.90 -16.55
C VAL A 432 2.36 10.19 -16.06
N PHE A 433 2.31 9.39 -14.99
CA PHE A 433 3.47 8.59 -14.56
C PHE A 433 3.93 7.62 -15.65
N CYS A 434 3.01 6.92 -16.31
CA CYS A 434 3.32 6.03 -17.43
C CYS A 434 3.95 6.77 -18.63
N LEU A 435 3.45 7.96 -18.96
CA LEU A 435 3.96 8.76 -20.06
C LEU A 435 5.33 9.38 -19.77
N LEU A 436 5.58 9.77 -18.52
CA LEU A 436 6.85 10.33 -18.09
C LEU A 436 7.97 9.28 -18.03
N ASP A 437 7.63 8.01 -17.72
CA ASP A 437 8.54 6.88 -17.80
C ASP A 437 8.92 6.49 -19.25
N ASP A 438 8.06 6.79 -20.23
CA ASP A 438 8.34 6.55 -21.65
C ASP A 438 9.38 7.57 -22.20
N TYR A 439 10.31 7.11 -23.03
CA TYR A 439 11.38 7.97 -23.56
C TYR A 439 10.97 8.78 -24.79
N SER A 440 9.84 8.47 -25.44
CA SER A 440 9.37 9.10 -26.70
C SER A 440 8.90 10.54 -26.52
N SER A 441 9.13 11.38 -27.54
CA SER A 441 8.68 12.79 -27.52
C SER A 441 7.15 12.93 -27.50
N GLU A 442 6.43 12.03 -28.16
CA GLU A 442 4.96 11.99 -28.17
C GLU A 442 4.39 11.82 -26.76
N ALA A 443 4.94 10.89 -25.97
CA ALA A 443 4.52 10.70 -24.59
C ALA A 443 4.79 11.93 -23.72
N LEU A 444 5.89 12.66 -23.97
CA LEU A 444 6.20 13.91 -23.27
C LEU A 444 5.19 15.01 -23.57
N GLU A 445 4.83 15.17 -24.85
CA GLU A 445 3.86 16.18 -25.29
C GLU A 445 2.48 15.91 -24.69
N GLU A 446 2.04 14.65 -24.71
CA GLU A 446 0.77 14.25 -24.10
C GLU A 446 0.79 14.48 -22.59
N ALA A 447 1.86 14.06 -21.89
CA ALA A 447 2.01 14.31 -20.46
C ALA A 447 1.92 15.80 -20.14
N CYS A 448 2.61 16.65 -20.92
CA CYS A 448 2.57 18.10 -20.76
C CYS A 448 1.16 18.67 -20.94
N SER A 449 0.34 18.10 -21.82
CA SER A 449 -1.04 18.54 -22.04
C SER A 449 -1.96 18.18 -20.86
N LEU A 450 -1.66 17.09 -20.15
CA LEU A 450 -2.45 16.57 -19.03
C LEU A 450 -2.07 17.19 -17.68
N LEU A 451 -0.79 17.59 -17.51
CA LEU A 451 -0.27 18.15 -16.26
C LEU A 451 -1.12 19.28 -15.65
N PRO A 452 -1.62 20.28 -16.42
CA PRO A 452 -2.46 21.34 -15.86
C PRO A 452 -3.76 20.85 -15.21
N LYS A 453 -4.25 19.67 -15.61
CA LYS A 453 -5.49 19.07 -15.07
C LYS A 453 -5.27 18.35 -13.74
N ILE A 454 -4.05 17.92 -13.45
CA ILE A 454 -3.71 17.14 -12.25
C ILE A 454 -2.88 17.91 -11.23
N SER A 455 -2.22 18.99 -11.65
CA SER A 455 -1.32 19.77 -10.81
C SER A 455 -2.04 20.33 -9.59
N SER A 456 -1.50 20.04 -8.42
CA SER A 456 -2.06 20.43 -7.12
C SER A 456 -0.99 20.43 -6.03
N LYS A 457 -1.38 20.80 -4.80
CA LYS A 457 -0.53 20.70 -3.59
C LYS A 457 0.07 19.30 -3.36
N GLU A 458 -0.64 18.26 -3.78
CA GLU A 458 -0.29 16.85 -3.54
C GLU A 458 0.48 16.22 -4.71
N ALA A 459 0.85 17.00 -5.73
CA ALA A 459 1.56 16.45 -6.89
C ALA A 459 2.89 15.79 -6.50
N HIS A 460 3.17 14.63 -7.10
CA HIS A 460 4.36 13.86 -6.78
C HIS A 460 5.65 14.62 -7.16
N PRO A 461 6.62 14.78 -6.24
CA PRO A 461 7.80 15.64 -6.44
C PRO A 461 8.68 15.21 -7.63
N LYS A 462 8.77 13.89 -7.88
CA LYS A 462 9.51 13.32 -9.01
C LYS A 462 9.02 13.78 -10.39
N ILE A 463 7.77 14.28 -10.51
CA ILE A 463 7.27 14.84 -11.78
C ILE A 463 8.17 15.98 -12.25
N ALA A 464 8.50 16.92 -11.36
CA ALA A 464 9.34 18.07 -11.70
C ALA A 464 10.78 17.63 -12.07
N GLN A 465 11.31 16.63 -11.37
CA GLN A 465 12.61 16.04 -11.66
C GLN A 465 12.64 15.41 -13.07
N VAL A 466 11.68 14.56 -13.40
CA VAL A 466 11.67 13.88 -14.72
C VAL A 466 11.44 14.89 -15.84
N LEU A 467 10.58 15.90 -15.65
CA LEU A 467 10.40 16.97 -16.64
C LEU A 467 11.70 17.76 -16.88
N LEU A 468 12.47 18.03 -15.82
CA LEU A 468 13.79 18.66 -15.92
C LEU A 468 14.77 17.78 -16.72
N GLU A 469 14.87 16.49 -16.39
CA GLU A 469 15.73 15.52 -17.09
C GLU A 469 15.34 15.36 -18.57
N ARG A 470 14.06 15.55 -18.89
CA ARG A 470 13.52 15.55 -20.26
C ARG A 470 13.59 16.91 -20.96
N GLN A 471 14.36 17.86 -20.42
CA GLN A 471 14.59 19.20 -20.97
C GLN A 471 13.30 20.04 -21.12
N ARG A 472 12.36 19.90 -20.17
CA ARG A 472 11.12 20.69 -20.08
C ARG A 472 11.03 21.46 -18.75
N PRO A 473 11.97 22.39 -18.47
CA PRO A 473 11.98 23.17 -17.23
C PRO A 473 10.78 24.13 -17.13
N ASP A 474 10.18 24.52 -18.27
CA ASP A 474 8.96 25.32 -18.34
C ASP A 474 7.78 24.64 -17.62
N MET A 475 7.52 23.37 -17.97
CA MET A 475 6.43 22.61 -17.37
C MET A 475 6.78 22.17 -15.94
N ALA A 476 8.03 21.84 -15.67
CA ALA A 476 8.48 21.53 -14.32
C ALA A 476 8.22 22.71 -13.35
N LEU A 477 8.48 23.95 -13.79
CA LEU A 477 8.24 25.14 -12.99
C LEU A 477 6.75 25.36 -12.70
N VAL A 478 5.88 25.10 -13.69
CA VAL A 478 4.42 25.18 -13.49
C VAL A 478 3.96 24.17 -12.43
N VAL A 479 4.42 22.92 -12.52
CA VAL A 479 4.09 21.88 -11.54
C VAL A 479 4.54 22.30 -10.14
N LEU A 480 5.78 22.76 -9.98
CA LEU A 480 6.31 23.25 -8.70
C LEU A 480 5.46 24.38 -8.12
N LYS A 481 5.09 25.38 -8.93
CA LYS A 481 4.24 26.49 -8.50
C LYS A 481 2.86 26.03 -8.05
N CYS A 482 2.26 25.07 -8.74
CA CYS A 482 0.98 24.49 -8.37
C CYS A 482 1.01 23.67 -7.07
N THR A 483 2.19 23.21 -6.62
CA THR A 483 2.30 22.52 -5.32
C THR A 483 2.11 23.43 -4.12
N GLY A 484 2.18 24.76 -4.29
CA GLY A 484 2.10 25.71 -3.17
C GLY A 484 3.27 25.65 -2.18
N ARG A 485 4.18 24.66 -2.29
CA ARG A 485 5.43 24.56 -1.52
C ARG A 485 6.44 25.67 -1.86
N ASP A 486 6.14 26.40 -2.94
CA ASP A 486 6.81 27.60 -3.43
C ASP A 486 6.41 28.90 -2.70
N SER A 487 5.53 28.83 -1.68
CA SER A 487 5.16 30.04 -0.94
C SER A 487 6.38 30.62 -0.22
N PHE A 488 6.80 31.81 -0.67
CA PHE A 488 7.85 32.63 -0.05
C PHE A 488 7.39 33.25 1.29
N SER A 489 6.18 32.95 1.74
CA SER A 489 5.61 33.52 2.95
C SER A 489 6.03 32.72 4.18
N VAL A 490 6.60 33.41 5.16
CA VAL A 490 6.98 32.88 6.50
C VAL A 490 5.74 32.68 7.39
N THR A 491 4.54 32.96 6.89
CA THR A 491 3.34 33.20 7.71
C THR A 491 2.19 32.21 7.52
N GLU A 492 2.31 31.25 6.60
CA GLU A 492 1.37 30.12 6.64
C GLU A 492 1.76 29.21 7.81
N SER A 493 0.78 29.05 8.69
CA SER A 493 0.80 28.27 9.91
C SER A 493 1.64 27.00 9.77
N ILE A 494 2.44 26.74 10.81
CA ILE A 494 3.11 25.49 11.14
C ILE A 494 2.04 24.41 11.35
N GLU A 495 1.28 24.09 10.31
CA GLU A 495 0.35 22.98 10.28
C GLU A 495 1.01 21.88 9.46
N LYS A 496 1.72 21.00 10.18
CA LYS A 496 2.08 19.61 9.84
C LYS A 496 2.79 19.29 8.50
N ASP A 497 3.01 20.23 7.59
CA ASP A 497 3.81 20.00 6.39
C ASP A 497 5.29 20.22 6.72
N GLY A 498 6.02 19.13 6.93
CA GLY A 498 7.47 19.14 7.18
C GLY A 498 8.24 19.84 6.05
N ILE A 499 9.46 20.31 6.36
CA ILE A 499 10.35 20.91 5.35
C ILE A 499 10.56 19.93 4.18
N SER A 500 10.45 20.44 2.94
CA SER A 500 10.77 19.68 1.73
C SER A 500 12.14 19.02 1.81
N SER A 501 12.25 17.78 1.35
CA SER A 501 13.53 17.05 1.33
C SER A 501 14.61 17.85 0.58
N LEU A 502 15.89 17.66 0.93
CA LEU A 502 16.99 18.34 0.25
C LEU A 502 16.96 18.10 -1.27
N SER A 503 16.61 16.88 -1.70
CA SER A 503 16.49 16.50 -3.12
C SER A 503 15.37 17.29 -3.84
N GLU A 504 14.21 17.47 -3.18
CA GLU A 504 13.12 18.31 -3.72
C GLU A 504 13.56 19.77 -3.85
N ALA A 505 14.21 20.32 -2.83
CA ALA A 505 14.67 21.70 -2.82
C ALA A 505 15.73 21.97 -3.90
N VAL A 506 16.66 21.04 -4.07
CA VAL A 506 17.66 21.06 -5.14
C VAL A 506 16.98 21.02 -6.51
N THR A 507 16.05 20.10 -6.74
CA THR A 507 15.29 20.02 -7.99
C THR A 507 14.58 21.34 -8.29
N ALA A 508 14.00 21.98 -7.28
CA ALA A 508 13.32 23.26 -7.42
C ALA A 508 14.27 24.42 -7.79
N VAL A 509 15.52 24.40 -7.33
CA VAL A 509 16.57 25.35 -7.77
C VAL A 509 17.00 25.04 -9.19
N ARG A 510 17.26 23.77 -9.50
CA ARG A 510 17.66 23.29 -10.84
C ARG A 510 16.69 23.76 -11.91
N VAL A 511 15.40 23.49 -11.70
CA VAL A 511 14.32 23.89 -12.62
C VAL A 511 14.32 25.39 -12.88
N ARG A 512 14.48 26.23 -11.84
CA ARG A 512 14.45 27.68 -11.98
C ARG A 512 15.67 28.22 -12.73
N ILE A 513 16.86 27.72 -12.45
CA ILE A 513 18.08 28.15 -13.14
C ILE A 513 18.01 27.74 -14.62
N GLU A 514 17.58 26.52 -14.92
CA GLU A 514 17.41 26.02 -16.31
C GLU A 514 16.32 26.76 -17.07
N HIS A 515 15.26 27.22 -16.40
CA HIS A 515 14.25 28.09 -17.00
C HIS A 515 14.72 29.56 -17.16
N GLY A 516 15.93 29.90 -16.69
CA GLY A 516 16.51 31.24 -16.79
C GLY A 516 16.10 32.22 -15.68
N HIS A 517 15.48 31.72 -14.60
CA HIS A 517 14.98 32.51 -13.48
C HIS A 517 15.97 32.51 -12.29
N LEU A 518 17.20 32.98 -12.51
CA LEU A 518 18.27 32.97 -11.50
C LEU A 518 17.88 33.69 -10.19
N THR A 519 17.22 34.84 -10.28
CA THR A 519 16.77 35.59 -9.09
C THR A 519 15.66 34.85 -8.34
N GLU A 520 14.73 34.19 -9.05
CA GLU A 520 13.70 33.37 -8.40
C GLU A 520 14.33 32.17 -7.68
N ALA A 521 15.33 31.54 -8.31
CA ALA A 521 16.10 30.46 -7.70
C ALA A 521 16.79 30.90 -6.41
N PHE A 522 17.39 32.10 -6.42
CA PHE A 522 18.04 32.68 -5.25
C PHE A 522 17.04 32.96 -4.11
N VAL A 523 15.88 33.56 -4.40
CA VAL A 523 14.86 33.82 -3.39
C VAL A 523 14.35 32.52 -2.78
N TYR A 524 14.13 31.49 -3.60
CA TYR A 524 13.75 30.16 -3.14
C TYR A 524 14.82 29.53 -2.24
N HIS A 525 16.09 29.55 -2.68
CA HIS A 525 17.24 29.08 -1.90
C HIS A 525 17.26 29.73 -0.51
N ARG A 526 17.19 31.06 -0.47
CA ARG A 526 17.25 31.82 0.78
C ARG A 526 16.07 31.49 1.70
N SER A 527 14.86 31.39 1.16
CA SER A 527 13.68 30.98 1.91
C SER A 527 13.84 29.58 2.50
N TYR A 528 14.35 28.63 1.71
CA TYR A 528 14.60 27.26 2.16
C TYR A 528 15.63 27.23 3.30
N CYS A 529 16.79 27.85 3.10
CA CYS A 529 17.85 27.91 4.11
C CYS A 529 17.40 28.59 5.40
N SER A 530 16.59 29.66 5.32
CA SER A 530 15.98 30.28 6.50
C SER A 530 15.09 29.31 7.28
N ARG A 531 14.18 28.59 6.61
CA ARG A 531 13.29 27.60 7.28
C ARG A 531 14.09 26.49 7.96
N VAL A 532 15.11 25.95 7.30
CA VAL A 532 15.96 24.89 7.88
C VAL A 532 16.76 25.41 9.09
N LYS A 533 17.23 26.66 9.04
CA LYS A 533 17.90 27.34 10.17
C LYS A 533 16.94 27.60 11.34
N GLU A 534 15.68 27.96 11.07
CA GLU A 534 14.66 28.23 12.09
C GLU A 534 14.20 26.96 12.82
N GLN A 535 14.06 25.83 12.12
CA GLN A 535 13.64 24.56 12.73
C GLN A 535 14.64 24.06 13.79
N ARG A 536 15.93 24.38 13.65
CA ARG A 536 16.95 24.17 14.70
C ARG A 536 16.61 24.84 16.03
N ALA A 537 15.95 26.00 16.01
CA ALA A 537 15.58 26.70 17.25
C ALA A 537 14.44 25.98 18.00
N ALA A 538 13.63 25.17 17.29
CA ALA A 538 12.54 24.39 17.86
C ALA A 538 12.99 22.99 18.34
N ASP A 539 13.92 22.33 17.64
CA ASP A 539 14.29 20.92 17.89
C ASP A 539 15.37 20.70 18.97
N MET A 540 15.86 21.76 19.62
CA MET A 540 16.85 21.66 20.73
C MET A 540 16.32 20.93 21.99
N THR A 541 15.07 20.46 22.00
CA THR A 541 14.47 19.67 23.09
C THR A 541 14.60 18.15 22.95
N HIS A 542 14.98 17.59 21.80
CA HIS A 542 15.12 16.13 21.65
C HIS A 542 16.38 15.75 20.83
N ALA A 543 17.45 15.39 21.55
CA ALA A 543 18.72 14.95 20.95
C ALA A 543 18.66 13.47 20.57
N GLY A 544 19.03 13.14 19.32
CA GLY A 544 19.10 11.74 18.87
C GLY A 544 19.90 11.49 17.59
N ASP A 545 19.65 12.22 16.50
CA ASP A 545 20.28 11.94 15.20
C ASP A 545 20.85 13.21 14.58
N ALA A 546 22.18 13.39 14.61
CA ALA A 546 22.80 14.72 14.49
C ALA A 546 23.77 14.93 13.31
N LEU A 547 23.94 13.99 12.37
CA LEU A 547 24.94 14.14 11.29
C LEU A 547 24.36 14.47 9.90
N ARG A 548 23.23 13.87 9.50
CA ARG A 548 22.53 14.17 8.22
C ARG A 548 21.40 15.20 8.34
N SER A 549 20.98 15.50 9.56
CA SER A 549 19.93 16.46 9.95
C SER A 549 20.47 17.87 10.23
N SER A 550 21.78 18.08 10.10
CA SER A 550 22.38 19.38 10.34
C SER A 550 21.97 20.34 9.24
N TRP A 551 21.35 21.46 9.60
CA TRP A 551 21.06 22.56 8.67
C TRP A 551 22.28 22.98 7.82
N ILE A 552 23.50 22.76 8.32
CA ILE A 552 24.77 22.98 7.59
C ILE A 552 24.82 22.09 6.34
N TYR A 553 24.43 20.81 6.45
CA TYR A 553 24.40 19.87 5.34
C TYR A 553 23.43 20.32 4.24
N HIS A 554 22.26 20.84 4.64
CA HIS A 554 21.29 21.39 3.69
C HIS A 554 21.80 22.64 2.98
N VAL A 555 22.41 23.58 3.72
CA VAL A 555 22.99 24.81 3.14
C VAL A 555 24.16 24.46 2.21
N GLU A 556 25.06 23.56 2.63
CA GLU A 556 26.19 23.12 1.80
C GLU A 556 25.70 22.46 0.51
N GLY A 557 24.75 21.52 0.60
CA GLY A 557 24.19 20.84 -0.57
C GLY A 557 23.51 21.80 -1.54
N MET A 558 22.68 22.72 -1.02
CA MET A 558 22.00 23.73 -1.83
C MET A 558 22.97 24.68 -2.52
N MET A 559 23.97 25.20 -1.81
CA MET A 559 24.95 26.15 -2.37
C MET A 559 25.88 25.49 -3.38
N THR A 560 26.34 24.28 -3.09
CA THR A 560 27.21 23.52 -4.00
C THR A 560 26.49 23.31 -5.32
N GLU A 561 25.23 22.87 -5.26
CA GLU A 561 24.43 22.65 -6.44
C GLU A 561 24.13 23.95 -7.21
N PHE A 562 23.77 25.03 -6.50
CA PHE A 562 23.52 26.33 -7.11
C PHE A 562 24.74 26.82 -7.90
N CYS A 563 25.94 26.70 -7.31
CA CYS A 563 27.19 27.07 -7.96
C CYS A 563 27.48 26.19 -9.16
N ASN A 564 27.37 24.87 -9.03
CA ASN A 564 27.67 23.92 -10.11
C ASN A 564 26.85 24.22 -11.37
N ILE A 565 25.53 24.43 -11.23
CA ILE A 565 24.65 24.72 -12.36
C ILE A 565 25.00 26.08 -12.98
N CYS A 566 25.26 27.09 -12.15
CA CYS A 566 25.65 28.41 -12.65
C CYS A 566 26.99 28.35 -13.40
N ILE A 567 27.94 27.52 -12.97
CA ILE A 567 29.20 27.28 -13.67
C ILE A 567 28.93 26.60 -15.02
N GLU A 568 28.21 25.48 -15.03
CA GLU A 568 27.90 24.72 -16.25
C GLU A 568 27.14 25.53 -17.30
N ARG A 569 26.27 26.44 -16.85
CA ARG A 569 25.46 27.32 -17.72
C ARG A 569 26.08 28.68 -18.00
N ASN A 570 27.32 28.94 -17.55
CA ASN A 570 28.01 30.22 -17.72
C ASN A 570 27.22 31.43 -17.16
N LEU A 571 26.61 31.27 -15.99
CA LEU A 571 25.82 32.28 -15.27
C LEU A 571 26.55 32.84 -14.03
N VAL A 572 27.83 32.50 -13.85
CA VAL A 572 28.64 32.88 -12.67
C VAL A 572 28.72 34.40 -12.51
N ASP A 573 28.81 35.14 -13.61
CA ASP A 573 28.85 36.60 -13.65
C ASP A 573 27.63 37.26 -12.99
N LYS A 574 26.44 36.68 -13.20
CA LYS A 574 25.18 37.13 -12.58
C LYS A 574 25.01 36.56 -11.17
N MET A 575 25.52 35.36 -10.92
CA MET A 575 25.46 34.70 -9.61
C MET A 575 26.23 35.49 -8.54
N ILE A 576 27.41 36.01 -8.88
CA ILE A 576 28.25 36.77 -7.93
C ILE A 576 27.61 38.09 -7.49
N ASP A 577 26.67 38.63 -8.27
CA ASP A 577 25.93 39.87 -7.95
C ASP A 577 24.80 39.66 -6.94
N LEU A 578 24.43 38.40 -6.64
CA LEU A 578 23.38 38.09 -5.67
C LEU A 578 23.85 38.36 -4.22
N PRO A 579 22.94 38.75 -3.30
CA PRO A 579 23.28 39.13 -1.93
C PRO A 579 23.43 37.92 -0.99
N TRP A 580 24.53 37.16 -1.17
CA TRP A 580 24.91 36.01 -0.35
C TRP A 580 25.24 36.39 1.11
N ASP A 581 24.85 35.55 2.06
CA ASP A 581 25.24 35.68 3.47
C ASP A 581 26.65 35.10 3.74
N SER A 582 27.20 35.33 4.94
CA SER A 582 28.55 34.89 5.29
C SER A 582 28.72 33.37 5.37
N GLU A 583 27.65 32.61 5.58
CA GLU A 583 27.69 31.15 5.61
C GLU A 583 27.62 30.58 4.19
N GLU A 584 26.71 31.11 3.37
CA GLU A 584 26.58 30.79 1.94
C GLU A 584 27.86 31.14 1.17
N GLU A 585 28.48 32.28 1.47
CA GLU A 585 29.71 32.75 0.82
C GLU A 585 30.87 31.76 0.99
N LYS A 586 30.99 31.08 2.14
CA LYS A 586 32.07 30.09 2.36
C LYS A 586 31.99 28.95 1.33
N HIS A 587 30.77 28.50 1.04
CA HIS A 587 30.52 27.45 0.06
C HIS A 587 30.71 27.98 -1.37
N LEU A 588 30.25 29.20 -1.66
CA LEU A 588 30.49 29.85 -2.96
C LEU A 588 31.99 30.01 -3.26
N HIS A 589 32.77 30.48 -2.28
CA HIS A 589 34.23 30.60 -2.39
C HIS A 589 34.85 29.25 -2.71
N LYS A 590 34.52 28.23 -1.90
CA LYS A 590 35.04 26.87 -2.07
C LYS A 590 34.72 26.32 -3.46
N SER A 591 33.46 26.36 -3.89
CA SER A 591 33.04 25.84 -5.20
C SER A 591 33.74 26.52 -6.38
N LEU A 592 33.82 27.87 -6.40
CA LEU A 592 34.48 28.59 -7.49
C LEU A 592 36.00 28.40 -7.48
N PHE A 593 36.61 28.33 -6.29
CA PHE A 593 38.05 28.15 -6.14
C PHE A 593 38.48 26.72 -6.52
N ASP A 594 37.76 25.71 -6.05
CA ASP A 594 37.99 24.30 -6.39
C ASP A 594 37.80 24.07 -7.89
N TYR A 595 36.74 24.64 -8.49
CA TYR A 595 36.52 24.57 -9.94
C TYR A 595 37.65 25.25 -10.73
N ALA A 596 38.13 26.42 -10.29
CA ALA A 596 39.26 27.10 -10.92
C ALA A 596 40.56 26.28 -10.83
N HIS A 597 40.72 25.48 -9.78
CA HIS A 597 41.85 24.57 -9.65
C HIS A 597 41.78 23.40 -10.66
N GLU A 598 40.60 22.79 -10.79
CA GLU A 598 40.34 21.72 -11.76
C GLU A 598 40.47 22.24 -13.21
N MET A 599 39.81 23.36 -13.53
CA MET A 599 39.69 23.98 -14.85
C MET A 599 40.24 25.42 -14.88
N PRO A 600 41.57 25.64 -14.92
CA PRO A 600 42.19 26.96 -14.92
C PRO A 600 42.01 27.74 -16.23
N THR A 601 41.45 27.10 -17.26
CA THR A 601 41.13 27.74 -18.55
C THR A 601 39.79 28.43 -18.56
N GLU A 602 39.04 28.38 -17.47
CA GLU A 602 37.73 29.03 -17.32
C GLU A 602 37.84 30.28 -16.42
N PRO A 603 36.97 31.30 -16.61
CA PRO A 603 37.08 32.56 -15.89
C PRO A 603 36.59 32.49 -14.44
N CYS A 604 36.11 31.34 -13.95
CA CYS A 604 35.49 31.20 -12.62
C CYS A 604 36.37 31.72 -11.47
N GLY A 605 37.67 31.40 -11.47
CA GLY A 605 38.60 31.90 -10.45
C GLY A 605 38.75 33.42 -10.51
N SER A 606 38.84 33.99 -11.72
CA SER A 606 38.90 35.44 -11.89
C SER A 606 37.59 36.14 -11.50
N LEU A 607 36.43 35.51 -11.73
CA LEU A 607 35.14 36.00 -11.27
C LEU A 607 35.01 35.97 -9.73
N LEU A 608 35.67 35.02 -9.04
CA LEU A 608 35.78 35.04 -7.58
C LEU A 608 36.57 36.25 -7.06
N VAL A 609 37.62 36.68 -7.79
CA VAL A 609 38.32 37.93 -7.46
C VAL A 609 37.41 39.14 -7.66
N VAL A 610 36.66 39.17 -8.78
CA VAL A 610 35.67 40.23 -9.05
C VAL A 610 34.58 40.29 -7.97
N TYR A 611 34.11 39.15 -7.46
CA TYR A 611 33.15 39.08 -6.36
C TYR A 611 33.63 39.87 -5.12
N TYR A 612 34.88 39.67 -4.72
CA TYR A 612 35.45 40.39 -3.57
C TYR A 612 35.71 41.88 -3.86
N LEU A 613 36.18 42.22 -5.07
CA LEU A 613 36.39 43.61 -5.49
C LEU A 613 35.09 44.41 -5.48
N ARG A 614 34.00 43.87 -6.07
CA ARG A 614 32.66 44.51 -6.08
C ARG A 614 32.09 44.76 -4.68
N ARG A 615 32.60 44.04 -3.67
CA ARG A 615 32.21 44.17 -2.26
C ARG A 615 33.22 44.95 -1.42
N TYR A 616 34.20 45.62 -2.05
CA TYR A 616 35.25 46.41 -1.41
C TYR A 616 36.14 45.60 -0.43
N ARG A 617 36.29 44.30 -0.66
CA ARG A 617 37.06 43.36 0.16
C ARG A 617 38.42 43.06 -0.50
N TYR A 618 39.28 44.07 -0.51
CA TYR A 618 40.54 44.05 -1.27
C TYR A 618 41.56 43.02 -0.75
N LEU A 619 41.58 42.75 0.56
CA LEU A 619 42.51 41.77 1.14
C LEU A 619 42.18 40.35 0.66
N GLU A 620 40.91 39.97 0.71
CA GLU A 620 40.44 38.68 0.25
C GLU A 620 40.59 38.54 -1.27
N ALA A 621 40.29 39.59 -2.04
CA ALA A 621 40.54 39.62 -3.48
C ALA A 621 42.02 39.35 -3.81
N TYR A 622 42.95 39.99 -3.08
CA TYR A 622 44.39 39.80 -3.24
C TYR A 622 44.85 38.39 -2.84
N GLU A 623 44.30 37.84 -1.74
CA GLU A 623 44.64 36.48 -1.29
C GLU A 623 44.20 35.41 -2.29
N VAL A 624 43.01 35.57 -2.87
CA VAL A 624 42.50 34.70 -3.94
C VAL A 624 43.37 34.84 -5.18
N ASP A 625 43.62 36.06 -5.68
CA ASP A 625 44.45 36.30 -6.88
C ASP A 625 45.85 35.67 -6.74
N ARG A 626 46.52 35.90 -5.60
CA ARG A 626 47.84 35.30 -5.32
C ARG A 626 47.78 33.77 -5.30
N SER A 627 46.69 33.19 -4.81
CA SER A 627 46.50 31.74 -4.78
C SER A 627 46.25 31.17 -6.18
N LEU A 628 45.46 31.87 -7.01
CA LEU A 628 45.24 31.56 -8.43
C LEU A 628 46.57 31.55 -9.20
N GLN A 629 47.36 32.63 -9.08
CA GLN A 629 48.65 32.76 -9.75
C GLN A 629 49.61 31.60 -9.42
N ARG A 630 49.67 31.19 -8.14
CA ARG A 630 50.55 30.09 -7.70
C ARG A 630 50.24 28.77 -8.39
N PHE A 631 48.95 28.41 -8.53
CA PHE A 631 48.62 27.14 -9.19
C PHE A 631 48.61 27.26 -10.71
N GLU A 632 48.27 28.42 -11.28
CA GLU A 632 48.38 28.67 -12.71
C GLU A 632 49.83 28.52 -13.17
N GLN A 633 50.79 29.07 -12.42
CA GLN A 633 52.23 28.90 -12.69
C GLN A 633 52.64 27.42 -12.67
N LYS A 634 52.18 26.66 -11.67
CA LYS A 634 52.44 25.21 -11.56
C LYS A 634 51.82 24.41 -12.73
N LYS A 635 50.65 24.82 -13.23
CA LYS A 635 49.97 24.16 -14.35
C LYS A 635 50.60 24.54 -15.69
N LEU A 636 51.11 25.77 -15.83
CA LEU A 636 51.85 26.24 -17.01
C LEU A 636 53.15 25.44 -17.26
N GLU A 637 53.81 24.96 -16.20
CA GLU A 637 55.02 24.14 -16.31
C GLU A 637 54.79 22.73 -16.90
N SER A 638 53.53 22.26 -16.92
CA SER A 638 53.17 20.86 -17.22
C SER A 638 52.14 20.69 -18.35
N THR A 639 51.73 21.77 -19.03
CA THR A 639 50.64 21.75 -20.03
C THR A 639 51.10 22.12 -21.44
N THR A 640 50.23 21.87 -22.43
CA THR A 640 50.49 22.21 -23.85
C THR A 640 50.39 23.72 -24.09
N GLU A 641 51.11 24.24 -25.09
CA GLU A 641 51.15 25.69 -25.40
C GLU A 641 49.76 26.28 -25.68
N GLU A 642 48.84 25.50 -26.23
CA GLU A 642 47.45 25.94 -26.46
C GLU A 642 46.71 26.23 -25.14
N ILE A 643 46.78 25.31 -24.17
CA ILE A 643 46.20 25.47 -22.84
C ILE A 643 46.90 26.60 -22.09
N ALA A 644 48.24 26.65 -22.16
CA ALA A 644 49.03 27.70 -21.55
C ALA A 644 48.67 29.10 -22.08
N SER A 645 48.37 29.23 -23.38
CA SER A 645 47.94 30.50 -23.97
C SER A 645 46.58 30.96 -23.44
N LYS A 646 45.63 30.04 -23.19
CA LYS A 646 44.31 30.35 -22.62
C LYS A 646 44.44 30.81 -21.17
N ILE A 647 45.24 30.10 -20.36
CA ILE A 647 45.52 30.48 -18.96
C ILE A 647 46.15 31.89 -18.91
N ARG A 648 47.16 32.17 -19.74
CA ARG A 648 47.79 33.51 -19.80
C ARG A 648 46.80 34.62 -20.15
N LYS A 649 45.88 34.37 -21.09
CA LYS A 649 44.84 35.35 -21.47
C LYS A 649 43.91 35.67 -20.30
N ILE A 650 43.49 34.67 -19.54
CA ILE A 650 42.60 34.86 -18.38
C ILE A 650 43.33 35.56 -17.23
N ALA A 651 44.59 35.19 -16.98
CA ALA A 651 45.43 35.86 -15.99
C ALA A 651 45.66 37.33 -16.35
N GLN A 652 45.95 37.64 -17.62
CA GLN A 652 46.13 39.02 -18.08
C GLN A 652 44.82 39.83 -18.00
N TRP A 653 43.68 39.21 -18.30
CA TRP A 653 42.37 39.85 -18.10
C TRP A 653 42.12 40.17 -16.62
N ARG A 654 42.41 39.22 -15.72
CA ARG A 654 42.30 39.41 -14.27
C ARG A 654 43.23 40.54 -13.78
N GLU A 655 44.47 40.56 -14.25
CA GLU A 655 45.45 41.60 -13.89
C GLU A 655 44.98 43.00 -14.31
N ASN A 656 44.41 43.13 -15.52
CA ASN A 656 43.84 44.41 -15.98
C ASN A 656 42.67 44.87 -15.11
N LEU A 657 41.80 43.95 -14.65
CA LEU A 657 40.69 44.28 -13.76
C LEU A 657 41.16 44.73 -12.38
N VAL A 658 42.12 43.99 -11.81
CA VAL A 658 42.73 44.32 -10.52
C VAL A 658 43.44 45.68 -10.59
N GLN A 659 44.14 45.98 -11.68
CA GLN A 659 44.77 47.29 -11.89
C GLN A 659 43.73 48.40 -12.05
N GLN A 660 42.64 48.20 -12.80
CA GLN A 660 41.61 49.22 -12.97
C GLN A 660 40.89 49.56 -11.65
N GLU A 661 40.56 48.57 -10.83
CA GLU A 661 39.83 48.76 -9.57
C GLU A 661 40.73 49.26 -8.41
N ILE A 662 42.03 48.97 -8.41
CA ILE A 662 42.97 49.48 -7.40
C ILE A 662 43.35 50.95 -7.62
N PHE A 663 43.26 51.44 -8.87
CA PHE A 663 43.56 52.83 -9.24
C PHE A 663 42.30 53.71 -9.42
N SER A 664 41.12 53.19 -9.05
CA SER A 664 39.85 53.92 -8.94
C SER A 664 39.55 54.22 -7.48
#